data_AF-A0A3S9MJ74-F1
#
_entry.id   AF-A0A3S9MJ74-F1
#
_cell.length_a   1.000
_cell.length_b   1.000
_cell.length_c   1.000
_cell.angle_alpha   90.00
_cell.angle_beta   90.00
_cell.angle_gamma   90.00
#
_symmetry.space_group_name_H-M   'P 1'
#
loop_
_entity.id
_entity.type
_entity.pdbx_description
1 polymer ?
#
loop_
_entity_poly.entity_id
_entity_poly.type
_entity_poly.pdbx_seq_one_letter_code
_entity_poly.pdbx_strand_id
1 'polypeptide(L)'
;MRHRLRTRRRRTLVAGLTAAALLGGLAVAGGFAAEPGGTDAVEQHGIRLLDTLTVPAGTSEFGMPFGGLSGIDYDRKSDAYVALSDDRSENGKARYYTLRLPLDGTGFAHDEPDLDGLTVLNDTTGEPFAAKQVDPEAIRWTPGGKSLLWTSEGASSSGQPAFVREASTSGGYERELPLPKAYAPVKSASGTLISGVRNNQALEGLTLSPDGSKAVTVTENALVQDGPAAGLTAKSPSRLLVMDRETGAAEAEHVYEVDPISDAPTAPLPAPVGTYSADRGVSEILAINETDYITVERSFASGVGFSIRLYWTSTIGATDVGGKEKLSGSEKPMAKKLLYDFTTTGTDADNVEGITWGPTLPDGSRSLVLVADDNFGFNGSATKFHLLSVRPGLLAAHTPDVNGDNAVNAKDLAALPGAGPAGDLDGNGRTDSKDSKLWTSYTRDFPTAPKPARTVDVQLLSFNDFHGNLEPPTGRDANLGSKLDPKSTTVGGVEYLATRLNQLREGTEASLTVAAGDVIGASPFLSGLFHDEPTVESMEKLHLDVTSVGNHEFDEGTEELLRMQHGGCHPEDGCYIKDEPYDGAAFPWLAANVIDRTTGEPLLAPTWIKKVDGVEVGFIGMTLEGTPEATGQSGIKSVRFLDEVQTANAAARKLREQGVEALVVLLHEGGIQAGSYGQCDGISGPIVDIAKNLDPAIDTVVTGHTHQPYICSLPDPAGKPRMVTSASSFGRVVTETRLTVDRRTGDVVRDRVAAMNHLVTRTGAKDADQSEVIAKWKALSAPLANRVVGSVTADITRSETRDAESDLANLVADAQLAATSATDKGGAQIALMNPGGVRADLVYATSTGGEAPGEITYAEAFAVQPFAGSLVTVDLTGAQIEKILEEQFNDSGTRAPTLVLGVSKGLTYSYSRGGPVGDRIDPASIKLNGETLNPDTTYRVAANTFLAAGGDGFTTFAQGENTVGGGDDIAALTEYLTASSPVTPPGTDRVTELP
;
A
#
# COMPACT_ATOMS: atom_id res chain seq x y z
N MET A 1 51.68 0.31 -4.25
CA MET A 1 52.41 1.05 -5.31
C MET A 1 51.45 1.31 -6.46
N ARG A 2 50.97 2.55 -6.64
CA ARG A 2 51.17 3.42 -7.85
C ARG A 2 50.81 2.71 -9.18
N HIS A 3 49.90 3.19 -10.04
CA HIS A 3 49.55 4.58 -10.39
C HIS A 3 48.15 4.69 -11.04
N ARG A 4 47.53 5.85 -10.81
CA ARG A 4 46.32 6.42 -11.43
C ARG A 4 46.46 6.66 -12.94
N LEU A 5 45.33 6.73 -13.66
CA LEU A 5 45.08 7.78 -14.65
C LEU A 5 43.58 8.06 -14.84
N ARG A 6 43.21 9.31 -14.57
CA ARG A 6 41.93 9.98 -14.87
C ARG A 6 42.05 10.64 -16.25
N THR A 7 40.96 10.67 -17.02
CA THR A 7 40.77 11.66 -18.09
C THR A 7 39.40 12.30 -18.01
N ARG A 8 39.40 13.62 -17.73
CA ARG A 8 38.28 14.55 -17.92
C ARG A 8 38.24 15.00 -19.39
N ARG A 9 37.05 15.23 -19.95
CA ARG A 9 36.86 16.18 -21.07
C ARG A 9 35.72 17.14 -20.73
N ARG A 10 36.06 18.44 -20.77
CA ARG A 10 35.14 19.59 -20.82
C ARG A 10 34.72 19.82 -22.27
N ARG A 11 33.49 20.23 -22.52
CA ARG A 11 33.13 21.09 -23.66
C ARG A 11 32.09 22.13 -23.23
N THR A 12 32.34 23.35 -23.67
CA THR A 12 31.63 24.61 -23.38
C THR A 12 30.61 24.91 -24.48
N LEU A 13 29.52 25.55 -24.04
CA LEU A 13 28.47 26.33 -24.73
C LEU A 13 28.70 26.80 -26.19
N VAL A 14 27.62 26.72 -26.98
CA VAL A 14 27.22 27.77 -27.94
C VAL A 14 25.69 27.93 -27.89
N ALA A 15 25.25 29.18 -27.74
CA ALA A 15 23.86 29.64 -27.75
C ALA A 15 23.34 29.88 -29.18
N GLY A 16 22.02 29.75 -29.37
CA GLY A 16 21.32 30.15 -30.59
C GLY A 16 19.91 30.61 -30.29
N LEU A 17 19.71 31.93 -30.30
CA LEU A 17 18.41 32.63 -30.27
C LEU A 17 17.70 32.51 -31.61
N THR A 18 16.39 32.25 -31.60
CA THR A 18 15.44 32.82 -32.57
C THR A 18 14.07 33.00 -31.93
N ALA A 19 13.58 34.24 -31.95
CA ALA A 19 12.25 34.65 -31.56
C ALA A 19 11.45 35.05 -32.82
N ALA A 20 10.17 34.70 -32.89
CA ALA A 20 9.15 35.40 -33.68
C ALA A 20 7.73 35.10 -33.16
N ALA A 21 7.17 36.12 -32.51
CA ALA A 21 5.77 36.55 -32.36
C ALA A 21 4.83 36.25 -33.58
N LEU A 22 3.49 36.31 -33.57
CA LEU A 22 2.37 36.62 -32.66
C LEU A 22 1.05 36.36 -33.44
N LEU A 23 -0.09 36.28 -32.73
CA LEU A 23 -1.52 36.37 -33.13
C LEU A 23 -2.27 35.06 -32.79
N GLY A 24 -3.33 35.01 -31.98
CA GLY A 24 -4.20 36.04 -31.40
C GLY A 24 -5.61 35.44 -31.32
N GLY A 25 -6.16 35.29 -30.12
CA GLY A 25 -7.53 34.79 -29.93
C GLY A 25 -7.93 34.79 -28.46
N LEU A 26 -8.68 35.82 -28.05
CA LEU A 26 -9.36 35.89 -26.76
C LEU A 26 -10.41 34.78 -26.64
N ALA A 27 -10.44 34.07 -25.52
CA ALA A 27 -11.66 33.52 -24.95
C ALA A 27 -11.58 33.62 -23.41
N VAL A 28 -12.67 34.10 -22.83
CA VAL A 28 -12.82 34.52 -21.44
C VAL A 28 -13.04 33.31 -20.53
N ALA A 29 -12.41 33.42 -19.36
CA ALA A 29 -12.56 32.65 -18.12
C ALA A 29 -13.84 31.80 -17.94
N GLY A 30 -13.58 30.52 -17.67
CA GLY A 30 -14.39 29.64 -16.83
C GLY A 30 -13.41 28.73 -16.09
N GLY A 31 -12.87 29.21 -14.97
CA GLY A 31 -11.94 28.45 -14.14
C GLY A 31 -12.68 27.32 -13.46
N PHE A 32 -12.49 26.09 -13.93
CA PHE A 32 -12.65 24.92 -13.09
C PHE A 32 -11.42 24.85 -12.20
N ALA A 33 -11.66 24.89 -10.89
CA ALA A 33 -10.66 24.60 -9.88
C ALA A 33 -10.08 23.21 -10.19
N ALA A 34 -8.77 23.16 -10.39
CA ALA A 34 -8.05 21.90 -10.28
C ALA A 34 -8.15 21.48 -8.82
N GLU A 35 -8.78 20.35 -8.55
CA GLU A 35 -8.71 19.69 -7.25
C GLU A 35 -7.24 19.37 -6.94
N PRO A 36 -6.76 19.60 -5.71
CA PRO A 36 -5.41 19.22 -5.34
C PRO A 36 -5.34 17.69 -5.32
N GLY A 37 -4.51 17.13 -6.21
CA GLY A 37 -4.21 15.70 -6.25
C GLY A 37 -3.62 15.23 -4.91
N GLY A 38 -4.03 14.03 -4.48
CA GLY A 38 -3.52 13.38 -3.28
C GLY A 38 -2.00 13.33 -3.28
N THR A 39 -1.40 13.85 -2.22
CA THR A 39 0.05 13.85 -2.05
C THR A 39 0.46 12.50 -1.45
N ASP A 40 1.17 11.68 -2.23
CA ASP A 40 1.91 10.53 -1.71
C ASP A 40 2.87 11.04 -0.61
N ALA A 41 2.64 10.65 0.64
CA ALA A 41 3.38 11.18 1.76
C ALA A 41 4.84 10.68 1.78
N VAL A 42 5.78 11.60 1.62
CA VAL A 42 7.22 11.33 1.64
C VAL A 42 7.70 11.09 3.07
N GLU A 43 8.26 9.91 3.34
CA GLU A 43 8.92 9.63 4.62
C GLU A 43 10.26 10.40 4.72
N GLN A 44 10.47 11.10 5.84
CA GLN A 44 11.72 11.79 6.16
C GLN A 44 12.21 11.39 7.53
N HIS A 45 13.45 10.89 7.58
CA HIS A 45 14.11 10.52 8.83
C HIS A 45 13.25 9.66 9.77
N GLY A 46 12.48 8.70 9.25
CA GLY A 46 11.62 7.83 10.07
C GLY A 46 10.31 8.46 10.55
N ILE A 47 9.94 9.64 10.05
CA ILE A 47 8.64 10.28 10.23
C ILE A 47 7.93 10.35 8.88
N ARG A 48 6.66 9.95 8.84
CA ARG A 48 5.84 9.97 7.62
C ARG A 48 4.48 10.57 7.94
N LEU A 49 4.00 11.50 7.12
CA LEU A 49 2.61 11.96 7.18
C LEU A 49 1.68 10.84 6.73
N LEU A 50 0.67 10.53 7.53
CA LEU A 50 -0.34 9.53 7.21
C LEU A 50 -1.59 10.18 6.65
N ASP A 51 -2.06 11.24 7.29
CA ASP A 51 -3.34 11.86 6.95
C ASP A 51 -3.41 13.31 7.45
N THR A 52 -4.36 14.08 6.89
CA THR A 52 -4.70 15.43 7.34
C THR A 52 -6.20 15.62 7.36
N LEU A 53 -6.76 15.75 8.56
CA LEU A 53 -8.16 16.12 8.76
C LEU A 53 -8.27 17.64 8.71
N THR A 54 -9.20 18.17 7.91
CA THR A 54 -9.44 19.62 7.79
C THR A 54 -10.84 19.95 8.25
N VAL A 55 -10.96 20.78 9.29
CA VAL A 55 -12.23 21.31 9.78
C VAL A 55 -12.54 22.63 9.05
N PRO A 56 -13.74 22.77 8.44
CA PRO A 56 -14.08 23.97 7.69
C PRO A 56 -13.96 25.27 8.49
N ALA A 57 -13.47 26.33 7.86
CA ALA A 57 -13.41 27.65 8.47
C ALA A 57 -14.80 28.14 8.91
N GLY A 58 -14.86 28.80 10.07
CA GLY A 58 -16.13 29.31 10.62
C GLY A 58 -17.01 28.24 11.28
N THR A 59 -16.50 27.02 11.47
CA THR A 59 -17.15 25.99 12.30
C THR A 59 -17.42 26.55 13.70
N SER A 60 -18.58 26.23 14.26
CA SER A 60 -18.96 26.64 15.62
C SER A 60 -19.58 25.46 16.32
N GLU A 61 -19.10 25.18 17.53
CA GLU A 61 -19.61 24.08 18.36
C GLU A 61 -19.81 24.55 19.79
N PHE A 62 -20.78 23.94 20.50
CA PHE A 62 -21.15 24.34 21.86
C PHE A 62 -21.51 25.84 22.02
N GLY A 63 -21.93 26.50 20.94
CA GLY A 63 -22.26 27.92 20.91
C GLY A 63 -21.06 28.88 20.91
N MET A 64 -19.85 28.39 20.62
CA MET A 64 -18.64 29.20 20.42
C MET A 64 -17.95 28.82 19.09
N PRO A 65 -17.15 29.71 18.50
CA PRO A 65 -16.35 29.36 17.32
C PRO A 65 -15.36 28.24 17.66
N PHE A 66 -15.36 27.17 16.86
CA PHE A 66 -14.33 26.13 16.92
C PHE A 66 -13.17 26.53 16.00
N GLY A 67 -11.96 26.59 16.55
CA GLY A 67 -10.79 27.18 15.89
C GLY A 67 -9.87 27.86 16.91
N GLY A 68 -8.84 28.55 16.42
CA GLY A 68 -7.82 29.14 17.27
C GLY A 68 -6.92 28.09 17.92
N LEU A 69 -6.72 26.91 17.33
CA LEU A 69 -6.14 25.79 18.08
C LEU A 69 -4.61 25.87 18.16
N SER A 70 -4.09 26.31 19.32
CA SER A 70 -2.66 26.49 19.57
C SER A 70 -2.03 25.38 20.41
N GLY A 71 -2.82 24.59 21.15
CA GLY A 71 -2.29 23.54 22.03
C GLY A 71 -3.08 22.24 21.93
N ILE A 72 -2.42 21.09 22.00
CA ILE A 72 -3.08 19.78 22.01
C ILE A 72 -2.36 18.79 22.92
N ASP A 73 -3.12 17.91 23.59
CA ASP A 73 -2.54 16.77 24.30
C ASP A 73 -3.44 15.55 24.34
N TYR A 74 -2.86 14.35 24.34
CA TYR A 74 -3.56 13.08 24.31
C TYR A 74 -3.47 12.36 25.66
N ASP A 75 -4.62 11.98 26.22
CA ASP A 75 -4.68 11.05 27.35
C ASP A 75 -4.95 9.62 26.88
N ARG A 76 -3.91 8.79 26.94
CA ARG A 76 -3.99 7.36 26.61
C ARG A 76 -5.01 6.58 27.43
N LYS A 77 -5.38 7.02 28.64
CA LYS A 77 -6.33 6.27 29.48
C LYS A 77 -7.77 6.44 29.02
N SER A 78 -8.14 7.66 28.67
CA SER A 78 -9.49 7.99 28.18
C SER A 78 -9.61 7.88 26.66
N ASP A 79 -8.49 7.75 25.96
CA ASP A 79 -8.41 7.78 24.49
C ASP A 79 -9.01 9.08 23.91
N ALA A 80 -8.75 10.20 24.60
CA ALA A 80 -9.28 11.51 24.26
C ALA A 80 -8.15 12.55 24.22
N TYR A 81 -8.39 13.59 23.44
CA TYR A 81 -7.53 14.75 23.33
C TYR A 81 -8.14 15.94 24.06
N VAL A 82 -7.27 16.82 24.54
CA VAL A 82 -7.63 18.22 24.81
C VAL A 82 -7.00 19.10 23.74
N ALA A 83 -7.76 20.08 23.24
CA ALA A 83 -7.27 21.08 22.30
C ALA A 83 -7.60 22.49 22.81
N LEU A 84 -6.57 23.29 23.09
CA LEU A 84 -6.68 24.66 23.61
C LEU A 84 -6.94 25.63 22.47
N SER A 85 -7.83 26.60 22.72
CA SER A 85 -8.04 27.74 21.83
C SER A 85 -7.24 28.95 22.33
N ASP A 86 -6.45 29.56 21.45
CA ASP A 86 -5.68 30.79 21.62
C ASP A 86 -6.54 32.06 21.70
N ASP A 87 -7.86 31.90 21.59
CA ASP A 87 -8.79 33.00 21.69
C ASP A 87 -8.55 33.77 22.99
N ARG A 88 -8.19 35.03 22.81
CA ARG A 88 -7.94 36.02 23.87
C ARG A 88 -9.19 36.41 24.65
N SER A 89 -10.20 35.56 24.65
CA SER A 89 -11.56 35.81 25.08
C SER A 89 -12.27 36.92 24.29
N GLU A 90 -11.95 37.05 22.99
CA GLU A 90 -12.54 38.05 22.10
C GLU A 90 -13.71 37.49 21.29
N ASN A 91 -13.55 36.27 20.76
CA ASN A 91 -14.57 35.63 19.91
C ASN A 91 -15.43 34.62 20.71
N GLY A 92 -14.95 34.20 21.86
CA GLY A 92 -15.59 33.34 22.85
C GLY A 92 -14.93 33.54 24.22
N LYS A 93 -15.19 32.65 25.18
CA LYS A 93 -14.40 32.64 26.42
C LYS A 93 -13.13 31.81 26.18
N ALA A 94 -12.04 32.10 26.90
CA ALA A 94 -10.86 31.24 26.91
C ALA A 94 -11.25 29.81 27.29
N ARG A 95 -10.80 28.84 26.50
CA ARG A 95 -11.39 27.49 26.51
C ARG A 95 -10.45 26.44 25.93
N TYR A 96 -10.71 25.20 26.30
CA TYR A 96 -10.22 24.05 25.57
C TYR A 96 -11.38 23.09 25.26
N TYR A 97 -11.22 22.32 24.19
CA TYR A 97 -12.13 21.27 23.77
C TYR A 97 -11.63 19.93 24.27
N THR A 98 -12.54 19.03 24.65
CA THR A 98 -12.26 17.60 24.71
C THR A 98 -12.80 16.98 23.43
N LEU A 99 -11.96 16.23 22.73
CA LEU A 99 -12.31 15.64 21.45
C LEU A 99 -11.66 14.28 21.26
N ARG A 100 -12.18 13.50 20.32
CA ARG A 100 -11.56 12.27 19.84
C ARG A 100 -11.19 12.42 18.37
N LEU A 101 -10.09 11.78 18.01
CA LEU A 101 -9.61 11.65 16.64
C LEU A 101 -9.49 10.16 16.34
N PRO A 102 -10.61 9.46 16.09
CA PRO A 102 -10.59 8.02 15.87
C PRO A 102 -9.72 7.68 14.67
N LEU A 103 -8.93 6.61 14.75
CA LEU A 103 -8.06 6.14 13.67
C LEU A 103 -8.57 4.82 13.11
N ASP A 104 -8.48 4.61 11.80
CA ASP A 104 -8.87 3.35 11.13
C ASP A 104 -7.69 2.40 10.87
N GLY A 105 -6.48 2.85 11.19
CA GLY A 105 -5.22 2.13 10.99
C GLY A 105 -4.37 2.66 9.85
N THR A 106 -4.94 3.47 8.95
CA THR A 106 -4.22 4.16 7.86
C THR A 106 -4.27 5.68 7.98
N GLY A 107 -5.32 6.22 8.60
CA GLY A 107 -5.53 7.66 8.78
C GLY A 107 -6.54 7.94 9.89
N PHE A 108 -7.16 9.12 9.83
CA PHE A 108 -8.34 9.43 10.63
C PHE A 108 -9.53 8.64 10.09
N ALA A 109 -10.33 8.04 10.97
CA ALA A 109 -11.49 7.25 10.58
C ALA A 109 -12.68 8.13 10.13
N HIS A 110 -12.71 9.39 10.56
CA HIS A 110 -13.78 10.35 10.31
C HIS A 110 -13.21 11.61 9.63
N ASP A 111 -14.04 12.32 8.86
CA ASP A 111 -13.67 13.58 8.18
C ASP A 111 -13.72 14.80 9.12
N GLU A 112 -14.21 14.64 10.35
CA GLU A 112 -14.33 15.68 11.38
C GLU A 112 -13.96 15.12 12.76
N PRO A 113 -13.44 15.94 13.70
CA PRO A 113 -13.16 15.49 15.06
C PRO A 113 -14.45 15.21 15.82
N ASP A 114 -14.45 14.15 16.62
CA ASP A 114 -15.55 13.83 17.53
C ASP A 114 -15.47 14.77 18.75
N LEU A 115 -16.22 15.88 18.73
CA LEU A 115 -16.21 16.87 19.80
C LEU A 115 -17.05 16.39 21.00
N ASP A 116 -16.39 16.00 22.09
CA ASP A 116 -17.03 15.48 23.30
C ASP A 116 -17.45 16.59 24.28
N GLY A 117 -16.75 17.72 24.28
CA GLY A 117 -17.10 18.84 25.16
C GLY A 117 -16.21 20.07 25.02
N LEU A 118 -16.60 21.13 25.74
CA LEU A 118 -15.87 22.38 25.88
C LEU A 118 -15.81 22.78 27.36
N THR A 119 -14.62 23.20 27.78
CA THR A 119 -14.38 23.70 29.15
C THR A 119 -13.81 25.11 29.09
N VAL A 120 -14.44 26.03 29.82
CA VAL A 120 -13.98 27.41 29.97
C VAL A 120 -12.88 27.48 31.02
N LEU A 121 -11.78 28.16 30.68
CA LEU A 121 -10.70 28.48 31.60
C LEU A 121 -11.03 29.76 32.37
N ASN A 122 -10.87 29.69 33.69
CA ASN A 122 -11.13 30.80 34.59
C ASN A 122 -9.82 31.49 35.02
N ASP A 123 -9.93 32.76 35.34
CA ASP A 123 -8.88 33.56 35.94
C ASP A 123 -8.62 33.18 37.40
N THR A 124 -7.66 33.86 38.04
CA THR A 124 -7.27 33.62 39.43
C THR A 124 -8.36 33.95 40.46
N THR A 125 -9.44 34.61 40.05
CA THR A 125 -10.61 34.91 40.89
C THR A 125 -11.72 33.88 40.76
N GLY A 126 -11.59 32.95 39.80
CA GLY A 126 -12.59 31.92 39.50
C GLY A 126 -13.64 32.36 38.48
N GLU A 127 -13.49 33.55 37.89
CA GLU A 127 -14.35 34.06 36.83
C GLU A 127 -13.75 33.80 35.45
N PRO A 128 -14.55 33.66 34.38
CA PRO A 128 -14.00 33.58 33.02
C PRO A 128 -13.17 34.83 32.68
N PHE A 129 -12.08 34.64 31.95
CA PHE A 129 -11.24 35.76 31.51
C PHE A 129 -12.05 36.80 30.73
N ALA A 130 -11.79 38.08 31.02
CA ALA A 130 -12.27 39.18 30.19
C ALA A 130 -11.49 39.24 28.87
N ALA A 131 -12.11 39.83 27.83
CA ALA A 131 -11.47 40.01 26.53
C ALA A 131 -10.09 40.68 26.65
N LYS A 132 -9.10 40.09 25.96
CA LYS A 132 -7.68 40.47 25.92
C LYS A 132 -6.93 40.35 27.25
N GLN A 133 -7.45 39.60 28.22
CA GLN A 133 -6.78 39.35 29.51
C GLN A 133 -6.10 37.98 29.58
N VAL A 134 -6.01 37.28 28.46
CA VAL A 134 -5.30 36.01 28.30
C VAL A 134 -4.92 35.86 26.83
N ASP A 135 -3.92 35.03 26.58
CA ASP A 135 -3.39 34.68 25.26
C ASP A 135 -2.88 33.23 25.36
N PRO A 136 -3.77 32.23 25.33
CA PRO A 136 -3.43 30.83 25.60
C PRO A 136 -2.62 30.17 24.47
N GLU A 137 -1.55 29.43 24.79
CA GLU A 137 -0.71 28.80 23.75
C GLU A 137 -0.68 27.27 23.82
N ALA A 138 -0.12 26.68 24.88
CA ALA A 138 -0.01 25.22 24.99
C ALA A 138 -0.80 24.65 26.16
N ILE A 139 -1.17 23.37 26.08
CA ILE A 139 -1.88 22.62 27.12
C ILE A 139 -1.35 21.18 27.22
N ARG A 140 -1.21 20.65 28.44
CA ARG A 140 -0.83 19.26 28.72
C ARG A 140 -1.58 18.68 29.91
N TRP A 141 -1.95 17.40 29.85
CA TRP A 141 -2.48 16.65 30.98
C TRP A 141 -1.42 16.47 32.06
N THR A 142 -1.77 16.68 33.32
CA THR A 142 -0.89 16.26 34.41
C THR A 142 -0.98 14.75 34.64
N PRO A 143 0.04 14.12 35.25
CA PRO A 143 0.05 12.67 35.46
C PRO A 143 -1.21 12.12 36.11
N GLY A 144 -1.85 11.20 35.38
CA GLY A 144 -3.10 10.57 35.81
C GLY A 144 -4.37 11.37 35.55
N GLY A 145 -4.31 12.45 34.76
CA GLY A 145 -5.48 13.22 34.31
C GLY A 145 -6.15 14.01 35.43
N LYS A 146 -5.38 14.46 36.43
CA LYS A 146 -5.92 15.15 37.62
C LYS A 146 -6.24 16.62 37.37
N SER A 147 -5.49 17.25 36.48
CA SER A 147 -5.48 18.67 36.18
C SER A 147 -4.80 18.88 34.81
N LEU A 148 -4.76 20.12 34.33
CA LEU A 148 -4.14 20.52 33.07
C LEU A 148 -3.12 21.61 33.34
N LEU A 149 -1.92 21.47 32.78
CA LEU A 149 -0.94 22.54 32.74
C LEU A 149 -1.07 23.27 31.41
N TRP A 150 -1.03 24.60 31.42
CA TRP A 150 -1.18 25.40 30.21
C TRP A 150 -0.38 26.70 30.29
N THR A 151 -0.08 27.28 29.14
CA THR A 151 0.68 28.54 29.04
C THR A 151 -0.18 29.68 28.53
N SER A 152 0.26 30.88 28.85
CA SER A 152 -0.15 32.07 28.12
C SER A 152 1.04 32.94 27.81
N GLU A 153 1.05 33.48 26.60
CA GLU A 153 2.11 34.36 26.13
C GLU A 153 2.09 35.75 26.82
N GLY A 154 0.93 36.10 27.39
CA GLY A 154 0.68 37.39 28.00
C GLY A 154 0.51 38.49 26.96
N ALA A 155 0.90 39.72 27.30
CA ALA A 155 0.94 40.83 26.35
C ALA A 155 1.92 41.88 26.84
N SER A 156 3.19 41.76 26.45
CA SER A 156 4.23 42.70 26.87
C SER A 156 3.93 44.14 26.41
N SER A 157 3.15 44.32 25.33
CA SER A 157 2.65 45.63 24.88
C SER A 157 1.72 46.32 25.90
N SER A 158 0.91 45.57 26.66
CA SER A 158 0.04 46.08 27.73
C SER A 158 0.63 45.90 29.13
N GLY A 159 1.74 45.17 29.25
CA GLY A 159 2.39 44.85 30.54
C GLY A 159 1.80 43.61 31.23
N GLN A 160 0.95 42.86 30.52
CA GLN A 160 0.43 41.59 31.00
C GLN A 160 1.54 40.52 30.93
N PRO A 161 1.84 39.82 32.04
CA PRO A 161 2.89 38.82 32.08
C PRO A 161 2.48 37.52 31.40
N ALA A 162 3.45 36.84 30.79
CA ALA A 162 3.33 35.43 30.43
C ALA A 162 3.21 34.56 31.69
N PHE A 163 2.60 33.38 31.58
CA PHE A 163 2.49 32.45 32.70
C PHE A 163 2.52 30.99 32.26
N VAL A 164 2.81 30.12 33.22
CA VAL A 164 2.53 28.68 33.16
C VAL A 164 1.63 28.35 34.34
N ARG A 165 0.41 27.86 34.09
CA ARG A 165 -0.60 27.64 35.13
C ARG A 165 -1.16 26.23 35.10
N GLU A 166 -1.58 25.79 36.27
CA GLU A 166 -2.33 24.55 36.43
C GLU A 166 -3.80 24.90 36.66
N ALA A 167 -4.68 24.24 35.91
CA ALA A 167 -6.12 24.34 36.03
C ALA A 167 -6.72 22.97 36.34
N SER A 168 -7.82 22.95 37.08
CA SER A 168 -8.62 21.74 37.27
C SER A 168 -9.19 21.27 35.93
N THR A 169 -9.62 20.02 35.85
CA THR A 169 -10.31 19.49 34.66
C THR A 169 -11.66 20.17 34.38
N SER A 170 -12.16 21.01 35.29
CA SER A 170 -13.33 21.87 35.07
C SER A 170 -12.96 23.32 34.71
N GLY A 171 -11.68 23.59 34.44
CA GLY A 171 -11.15 24.89 34.03
C GLY A 171 -10.93 25.91 35.16
N GLY A 172 -11.00 25.49 36.43
CA GLY A 172 -10.72 26.36 37.57
C GLY A 172 -9.23 26.54 37.79
N TYR A 173 -8.77 27.77 38.06
CA TYR A 173 -7.38 28.03 38.43
C TYR A 173 -6.98 27.28 39.71
N GLU A 174 -5.84 26.58 39.69
CA GLU A 174 -5.28 25.91 40.86
C GLU A 174 -4.01 26.60 41.36
N ARG A 175 -3.03 26.83 40.48
CA ARG A 175 -1.77 27.51 40.81
C ARG A 175 -1.02 27.99 39.58
N GLU A 176 0.02 28.78 39.81
CA GLU A 176 0.96 29.26 38.80
C GLU A 176 2.37 28.76 39.12
N LEU A 177 3.10 28.29 38.09
CA LEU A 177 4.52 27.99 38.19
C LEU A 177 5.31 29.29 37.94
N PRO A 178 6.16 29.72 38.89
CA PRO A 178 6.82 31.02 38.80
C PRO A 178 7.88 31.02 37.69
N LEU A 179 7.78 32.00 36.79
CA LEU A 179 8.81 32.25 35.79
C LEU A 179 10.01 33.00 36.38
N PRO A 180 11.25 32.74 35.90
CA PRO A 180 12.40 33.54 36.27
C PRO A 180 12.20 35.02 35.95
N LYS A 181 12.78 35.90 36.78
CA LYS A 181 12.65 37.35 36.65
C LYS A 181 13.03 37.89 35.25
N ALA A 182 13.97 37.21 34.58
CA ALA A 182 14.43 37.56 33.24
C ALA A 182 13.30 37.56 32.18
N TYR A 183 12.20 36.84 32.40
CA TYR A 183 11.05 36.75 31.49
C TYR A 183 10.09 37.93 31.66
N ALA A 184 10.09 38.60 32.81
CA ALA A 184 9.14 39.68 33.09
C ALA A 184 9.41 40.88 32.16
N PRO A 185 8.39 41.38 31.43
CA PRO A 185 8.56 42.50 30.52
C PRO A 185 8.89 43.78 31.29
N VAL A 186 10.03 44.40 30.98
CA VAL A 186 10.45 45.68 31.56
C VAL A 186 10.51 46.73 30.46
N LYS A 187 9.81 47.85 30.69
CA LYS A 187 9.83 49.00 29.78
C LYS A 187 10.71 50.12 30.32
N SER A 188 11.40 50.80 29.41
CA SER A 188 12.05 52.08 29.70
C SER A 188 11.01 53.15 30.06
N ALA A 189 11.48 54.29 30.56
CA ALA A 189 10.62 55.47 30.79
C ALA A 189 9.92 55.97 29.51
N SER A 190 10.45 55.65 28.32
CA SER A 190 9.84 55.97 27.02
C SER A 190 8.83 54.91 26.54
N GLY A 191 8.54 53.89 27.34
CA GLY A 191 7.63 52.80 27.00
C GLY A 191 8.24 51.71 26.10
N THR A 192 9.53 51.81 25.77
CA THR A 192 10.23 50.81 24.95
C THR A 192 10.53 49.57 25.78
N LEU A 193 10.19 48.38 25.29
CA LEU A 193 10.56 47.12 25.94
C LEU A 193 12.10 46.95 25.91
N ILE A 194 12.72 46.76 27.07
CA ILE A 194 14.20 46.69 27.22
C ILE A 194 14.69 45.35 27.77
N SER A 195 13.83 44.57 28.42
CA SER A 195 14.09 43.18 28.82
C SER A 195 12.76 42.43 28.98
N GLY A 196 12.82 41.10 29.05
CA GLY A 196 11.67 40.22 29.18
C GLY A 196 11.24 39.59 27.87
N VAL A 197 10.11 38.87 27.94
CA VAL A 197 9.45 38.27 26.77
C VAL A 197 8.95 39.34 25.81
N ARG A 198 8.94 38.99 24.52
CA ARG A 198 8.44 39.82 23.43
C ARG A 198 6.91 39.74 23.35
N ASN A 199 6.29 40.54 22.48
CA ASN A 199 4.84 40.47 22.26
C ASN A 199 4.58 39.55 21.08
N ASN A 200 3.63 38.61 21.18
CA ASN A 200 3.36 37.62 20.13
C ASN A 200 4.56 36.72 19.82
N GLN A 201 5.47 36.55 20.80
CA GLN A 201 6.73 35.82 20.68
C GLN A 201 7.27 35.37 22.06
N ALA A 202 6.36 35.03 22.97
CA ALA A 202 6.67 34.70 24.37
C ALA A 202 6.65 33.19 24.60
N LEU A 203 5.80 32.65 25.48
CA LEU A 203 5.76 31.23 25.83
C LEU A 203 4.76 30.46 24.96
N GLU A 204 5.27 29.88 23.87
CA GLU A 204 4.47 29.09 22.93
C GLU A 204 4.40 27.63 23.39
N GLY A 205 5.58 27.00 23.57
CA GLY A 205 5.66 25.57 23.81
C GLY A 205 5.60 25.15 25.27
N LEU A 206 4.95 24.02 25.54
CA LEU A 206 4.90 23.37 26.84
C LEU A 206 4.95 21.85 26.70
N THR A 207 5.77 21.19 27.51
CA THR A 207 5.71 19.74 27.66
C THR A 207 5.95 19.32 29.11
N LEU A 208 5.69 18.06 29.41
CA LEU A 208 6.04 17.46 30.68
C LEU A 208 7.16 16.45 30.46
N SER A 209 8.02 16.27 31.47
CA SER A 209 8.88 15.09 31.49
C SER A 209 8.03 13.82 31.39
N PRO A 210 8.59 12.72 30.87
CA PRO A 210 7.90 11.43 30.76
C PRO A 210 7.28 10.93 32.06
N ASP A 211 7.94 11.16 33.20
CA ASP A 211 7.40 10.84 34.54
C ASP A 211 6.43 11.90 35.07
N GLY A 212 6.31 13.03 34.37
CA GLY A 212 5.53 14.22 34.68
C GLY A 212 5.95 14.95 35.95
N SER A 213 7.18 14.74 36.42
CA SER A 213 7.77 15.48 37.53
C SER A 213 8.24 16.88 37.12
N LYS A 214 8.54 17.12 35.84
CA LYS A 214 9.01 18.40 35.30
C LYS A 214 8.04 19.01 34.32
N ALA A 215 7.94 20.34 34.35
CA ALA A 215 7.30 21.14 33.33
C ALA A 215 8.40 21.86 32.53
N VAL A 216 8.36 21.73 31.20
CA VAL A 216 9.34 22.32 30.30
C VAL A 216 8.61 23.27 29.37
N THR A 217 9.04 24.54 29.32
CA THR A 217 8.49 25.54 28.42
C THR A 217 9.60 26.22 27.64
N VAL A 218 9.29 26.74 26.45
CA VAL A 218 10.27 27.38 25.57
C VAL A 218 9.70 28.66 25.01
N THR A 219 10.54 29.70 24.89
CA THR A 219 10.08 30.93 24.26
C THR A 219 10.07 30.81 22.74
N GLU A 220 9.15 31.49 22.05
CA GLU A 220 9.13 31.49 20.58
C GLU A 220 10.47 31.99 20.01
N ASN A 221 10.95 33.10 20.58
CA ASN A 221 12.15 33.81 20.20
C ASN A 221 12.95 34.25 21.43
N ALA A 222 14.11 34.86 21.22
CA ALA A 222 14.95 35.39 22.28
C ALA A 222 14.24 36.44 23.14
N LEU A 223 14.52 36.42 24.45
CA LEU A 223 14.20 37.55 25.32
C LEU A 223 14.87 38.82 24.80
N VAL A 224 14.28 39.98 25.05
CA VAL A 224 14.75 41.26 24.48
C VAL A 224 16.22 41.54 24.78
N GLN A 225 16.68 41.19 25.97
CA GLN A 225 18.04 41.41 26.42
C GLN A 225 19.07 40.44 25.84
N ASP A 226 18.63 39.31 25.28
CA ASP A 226 19.50 38.21 24.85
C ASP A 226 19.91 38.31 23.38
N GLY A 227 19.06 38.89 22.54
CA GLY A 227 19.34 39.02 21.12
C GLY A 227 18.11 39.46 20.32
N PRO A 228 18.23 39.61 18.99
CA PRO A 228 17.10 39.88 18.12
C PRO A 228 16.16 38.66 18.03
N ALA A 229 14.90 38.89 17.65
CA ALA A 229 14.06 37.83 17.10
C ALA A 229 14.66 37.31 15.78
N ALA A 230 14.25 36.13 15.34
CA ALA A 230 14.72 35.56 14.09
C ALA A 230 14.39 36.51 12.92
N GLY A 231 15.32 36.65 12.00
CA GLY A 231 15.17 37.49 10.82
C GLY A 231 15.72 36.79 9.59
N LEU A 232 15.74 37.47 8.44
CA LEU A 232 16.25 36.89 7.18
C LEU A 232 17.68 36.35 7.27
N THR A 233 18.50 36.93 8.15
CA THR A 233 19.89 36.51 8.38
C THR A 233 20.24 36.32 9.85
N ALA A 234 19.38 36.77 10.75
CA ALA A 234 19.60 36.70 12.19
C ALA A 234 18.95 35.44 12.75
N LYS A 235 19.71 34.70 13.55
CA LYS A 235 19.20 33.64 14.43
C LYS A 235 18.66 34.24 15.72
N SER A 236 17.80 33.50 16.43
CA SER A 236 17.30 33.92 17.74
C SER A 236 17.65 32.92 18.84
N PRO A 237 18.36 33.32 19.92
CA PRO A 237 18.61 32.48 21.08
C PRO A 237 17.38 32.43 22.01
N SER A 238 16.41 31.58 21.69
CA SER A 238 15.28 31.24 22.57
C SER A 238 15.76 30.55 23.86
N ARG A 239 14.98 30.65 24.94
CA ARG A 239 15.24 29.97 26.21
C ARG A 239 14.25 28.84 26.44
N LEU A 240 14.77 27.64 26.67
CA LEU A 240 14.03 26.49 27.20
C LEU A 240 14.24 26.43 28.71
N LEU A 241 13.15 26.49 29.46
CA LEU A 241 13.11 26.47 30.92
C LEU A 241 12.57 25.12 31.41
N VAL A 242 13.33 24.45 32.27
CA VAL A 242 12.94 23.23 32.97
C VAL A 242 12.59 23.59 34.42
N MET A 243 11.35 23.29 34.83
CA MET A 243 10.85 23.53 36.18
C MET A 243 10.44 22.22 36.84
N ASP A 244 10.74 22.10 38.13
CA ASP A 244 10.10 21.09 38.96
C ASP A 244 8.60 21.40 39.05
N ARG A 245 7.77 20.46 38.61
CA ARG A 245 6.32 20.69 38.52
C ARG A 245 5.74 20.89 39.92
N GLU A 246 6.14 20.11 40.91
CA GLU A 246 5.53 20.17 42.25
C GLU A 246 5.86 21.48 42.99
N THR A 247 7.14 21.85 43.00
CA THR A 247 7.63 23.02 43.75
C THR A 247 7.60 24.32 42.93
N GLY A 248 7.57 24.23 41.60
CA GLY A 248 7.72 25.38 40.69
C GLY A 248 9.13 25.93 40.61
N ALA A 249 10.13 25.25 41.18
CA ALA A 249 11.51 25.70 41.12
C ALA A 249 12.07 25.55 39.70
N ALA A 250 12.71 26.60 39.17
CA ALA A 250 13.51 26.52 37.95
C ALA A 250 14.76 25.68 38.23
N GLU A 251 14.91 24.55 37.52
CA GLU A 251 16.01 23.61 37.73
C GLU A 251 17.13 23.77 36.73
N ALA A 252 16.79 24.04 35.47
CA ALA A 252 17.74 24.29 34.40
C ALA A 252 17.15 25.22 33.37
N GLU A 253 18.02 25.92 32.64
CA GLU A 253 17.61 26.71 31.49
C GLU A 253 18.64 26.55 30.37
N HIS A 254 18.19 26.37 29.13
CA HIS A 254 19.06 26.10 28.00
C HIS A 254 18.73 27.02 26.82
N VAL A 255 19.74 27.30 26.00
CA VAL A 255 19.55 28.10 24.77
C VAL A 255 19.13 27.18 23.64
N TYR A 256 17.95 27.42 23.09
CA TYR A 256 17.52 26.86 21.82
C TYR A 256 17.75 27.90 20.71
N GLU A 257 18.44 27.52 19.64
CA GLU A 257 18.76 28.45 18.54
C GLU A 257 17.74 28.33 17.40
N VAL A 258 16.87 29.34 17.29
CA VAL A 258 15.91 29.49 16.19
C VAL A 258 16.65 29.91 14.93
N ASP A 259 16.38 29.20 13.84
CA ASP A 259 17.04 29.46 12.56
C ASP A 259 16.55 30.78 11.92
N PRO A 260 17.31 31.34 10.96
CA PRO A 260 16.85 32.50 10.19
C PRO A 260 15.62 32.17 9.35
N ILE A 261 14.92 33.21 8.92
CA ILE A 261 13.83 33.11 7.94
C ILE A 261 14.45 32.84 6.56
N SER A 262 14.52 31.58 6.15
CA SER A 262 15.06 31.14 4.85
C SER A 262 14.04 31.26 3.70
N ASP A 263 12.76 31.39 4.03
CA ASP A 263 11.64 31.16 3.11
C ASP A 263 11.11 32.49 2.54
N ALA A 264 11.99 33.46 2.29
CA ALA A 264 11.63 34.78 1.79
C ALA A 264 11.41 34.81 0.26
N PRO A 265 10.41 35.54 -0.26
CA PRO A 265 10.14 35.63 -1.69
C PRO A 265 11.29 36.31 -2.42
N THR A 266 11.72 35.73 -3.55
CA THR A 266 12.80 36.25 -4.39
C THR A 266 12.35 37.38 -5.34
N ALA A 267 11.06 37.74 -5.33
CA ALA A 267 10.45 38.77 -6.19
C ALA A 267 9.60 39.77 -5.38
N PRO A 268 9.37 41.00 -5.87
CA PRO A 268 8.53 41.99 -5.19
C PRO A 268 7.09 41.49 -5.06
N LEU A 269 6.47 41.72 -3.89
CA LEU A 269 5.07 41.38 -3.66
C LEU A 269 4.14 42.15 -4.62
N PRO A 270 3.18 41.48 -5.29
CA PRO A 270 2.19 42.14 -6.12
C PRO A 270 1.23 42.97 -5.24
N ALA A 271 0.80 44.14 -5.74
CA ALA A 271 -0.22 44.95 -5.08
C ALA A 271 -1.53 44.13 -4.92
N PRO A 272 -2.21 44.21 -3.75
CA PRO A 272 -2.18 45.30 -2.78
C PRO A 272 -1.22 45.10 -1.58
N VAL A 273 -0.41 44.02 -1.54
CA VAL A 273 0.45 43.71 -0.38
C VAL A 273 1.68 44.64 -0.38
N GLY A 274 1.52 45.85 0.14
CA GLY A 274 2.54 46.91 0.12
C GLY A 274 3.63 46.79 1.20
N THR A 275 3.48 45.87 2.16
CA THR A 275 4.42 45.66 3.28
C THR A 275 4.75 44.18 3.43
N TYR A 276 6.05 43.87 3.40
CA TYR A 276 6.57 42.52 3.64
C TYR A 276 6.60 42.23 5.15
N SER A 277 5.79 41.27 5.60
CA SER A 277 5.84 40.70 6.95
C SER A 277 6.42 39.29 6.89
N ALA A 278 7.32 38.95 7.81
CA ALA A 278 7.85 37.61 7.97
C ALA A 278 8.27 37.35 9.42
N ASP A 279 8.06 36.13 9.88
CA ASP A 279 8.41 35.67 11.22
C ASP A 279 8.92 34.22 11.19
N ARG A 280 9.68 33.83 12.22
CA ARG A 280 10.03 32.44 12.52
C ARG A 280 10.24 32.26 14.02
N GLY A 281 9.75 31.16 14.53
CA GLY A 281 9.68 30.90 15.95
C GLY A 281 9.58 29.42 16.31
N VAL A 282 9.81 29.09 17.58
CA VAL A 282 9.39 27.81 18.15
C VAL A 282 7.92 27.90 18.51
N SER A 283 7.04 27.22 17.79
CA SER A 283 5.62 27.22 18.12
C SER A 283 5.26 26.14 19.16
N GLU A 284 5.99 25.02 19.23
CA GLU A 284 5.69 23.99 20.23
C GLU A 284 6.86 23.04 20.50
N ILE A 285 6.79 22.34 21.62
CA ILE A 285 7.74 21.33 22.07
C ILE A 285 7.04 20.08 22.62
N LEU A 286 7.61 18.91 22.36
CA LEU A 286 7.15 17.64 22.87
C LEU A 286 8.32 16.84 23.44
N ALA A 287 8.23 16.47 24.72
CA ALA A 287 9.22 15.61 25.35
C ALA A 287 9.28 14.26 24.62
N ILE A 288 10.49 13.93 24.20
CA ILE A 288 10.85 12.55 23.92
C ILE A 288 11.17 11.99 25.28
N ASN A 289 12.31 12.34 25.88
CA ASN A 289 12.72 11.90 27.21
C ASN A 289 13.05 13.11 28.12
N GLU A 290 13.78 12.90 29.22
CA GLU A 290 14.14 13.97 30.16
C GLU A 290 15.00 15.10 29.54
N THR A 291 15.76 14.80 28.49
CA THR A 291 16.71 15.74 27.89
C THR A 291 16.47 16.03 26.41
N ASP A 292 15.71 15.17 25.74
CA ASP A 292 15.47 15.24 24.31
C ASP A 292 14.02 15.59 23.99
N TYR A 293 13.83 16.43 22.98
CA TYR A 293 12.53 16.96 22.58
C TYR A 293 12.36 16.96 21.06
N ILE A 294 11.11 16.89 20.61
CA ILE A 294 10.71 17.34 19.28
C ILE A 294 10.31 18.81 19.41
N THR A 295 10.96 19.71 18.68
CA THR A 295 10.53 21.11 18.57
C THR A 295 9.92 21.38 17.21
N VAL A 296 8.80 22.10 17.22
CA VAL A 296 8.14 22.63 16.02
C VAL A 296 8.67 24.03 15.79
N GLU A 297 9.30 24.26 14.63
CA GLU A 297 9.54 25.62 14.16
C GLU A 297 8.58 25.98 13.05
N ARG A 298 7.91 27.11 13.27
CA ARG A 298 6.98 27.71 12.33
C ARG A 298 7.60 28.98 11.78
N SER A 299 7.56 29.13 10.45
CA SER A 299 7.88 30.40 9.80
C SER A 299 6.70 30.84 8.94
N PHE A 300 6.50 32.15 8.87
CA PHE A 300 5.58 32.79 7.93
C PHE A 300 6.34 33.83 7.12
N ALA A 301 6.11 33.90 5.81
CA ALA A 301 6.55 35.03 5.01
C ALA A 301 5.47 35.47 4.03
N SER A 302 5.26 36.79 3.94
CA SER A 302 4.31 37.39 3.00
C SER A 302 4.63 36.94 1.58
N GLY A 303 3.63 36.40 0.87
CA GLY A 303 3.79 35.90 -0.50
C GLY A 303 4.41 34.51 -0.61
N VAL A 304 4.78 33.86 0.50
CA VAL A 304 5.25 32.46 0.55
C VAL A 304 4.31 31.59 1.38
N GLY A 305 3.77 32.10 2.49
CA GLY A 305 2.89 31.36 3.39
C GLY A 305 3.63 30.76 4.58
N PHE A 306 3.06 29.72 5.19
CA PHE A 306 3.66 29.01 6.33
C PHE A 306 4.69 27.97 5.88
N SER A 307 5.69 27.74 6.72
CA SER A 307 6.73 26.72 6.56
C SER A 307 7.01 26.07 7.90
N ILE A 308 6.66 24.78 8.01
CA ILE A 308 6.69 24.02 9.26
C ILE A 308 7.78 22.96 9.22
N ARG A 309 8.62 22.93 10.26
CA ARG A 309 9.73 21.98 10.39
C ARG A 309 9.77 21.40 11.79
N LEU A 310 9.96 20.08 11.88
CA LEU A 310 10.15 19.35 13.14
C LEU A 310 11.63 19.06 13.34
N TYR A 311 12.14 19.34 14.53
CA TYR A 311 13.53 19.07 14.90
C TYR A 311 13.62 18.18 16.12
N TRP A 312 14.57 17.26 16.12
CA TRP A 312 15.09 16.66 17.34
C TRP A 312 16.03 17.65 18.00
N THR A 313 15.91 17.80 19.31
CA THR A 313 16.76 18.69 20.10
C THR A 313 17.16 18.06 21.41
N SER A 314 18.30 18.46 21.96
CA SER A 314 18.79 17.92 23.23
C SER A 314 19.46 18.98 24.10
N THR A 315 19.18 18.92 25.40
CA THR A 315 19.89 19.69 26.43
C THR A 315 21.28 19.11 26.73
N ILE A 316 21.56 17.88 26.27
CA ILE A 316 22.85 17.23 26.52
C ILE A 316 23.98 18.03 25.89
N GLY A 317 24.90 18.47 26.75
CA GLY A 317 26.06 19.26 26.36
C GLY A 317 25.75 20.70 25.95
N ALA A 318 24.51 21.17 26.13
CA ALA A 318 24.17 22.58 26.08
C ALA A 318 24.69 23.29 27.35
N THR A 319 24.91 24.59 27.28
CA THR A 319 25.24 25.38 28.48
C THR A 319 23.96 25.62 29.27
N ASP A 320 23.97 25.32 30.57
CA ASP A 320 22.93 25.77 31.50
C ASP A 320 23.09 27.29 31.75
N VAL A 321 22.03 28.02 31.51
CA VAL A 321 21.94 29.48 31.63
C VAL A 321 21.03 29.92 32.78
N GLY A 322 20.60 28.99 33.62
CA GLY A 322 19.73 29.24 34.77
C GLY A 322 20.20 30.41 35.63
N GLY A 323 19.28 31.32 35.93
CA GLY A 323 19.53 32.50 36.76
C GLY A 323 20.31 33.64 36.07
N LYS A 324 20.71 33.50 34.79
CA LYS A 324 21.31 34.60 34.03
C LYS A 324 20.24 35.60 33.62
N GLU A 325 20.42 36.86 34.02
CA GLU A 325 19.58 37.97 33.55
C GLU A 325 19.74 38.22 32.04
N LYS A 326 20.92 37.93 31.47
CA LYS A 326 21.26 38.13 30.05
C LYS A 326 22.29 37.11 29.56
N LEU A 327 22.15 36.63 28.33
CA LEU A 327 23.13 35.77 27.65
C LEU A 327 24.40 36.53 27.23
N SER A 328 25.55 35.85 27.27
CA SER A 328 26.85 36.42 26.89
C SER A 328 27.16 36.31 25.40
N GLY A 329 26.48 35.39 24.69
CA GLY A 329 26.74 35.03 23.30
C GLY A 329 27.84 33.96 23.13
N SER A 330 28.35 33.41 24.24
CA SER A 330 29.36 32.34 24.24
C SER A 330 28.79 30.98 24.68
N GLU A 331 27.52 30.96 25.07
CA GLU A 331 26.79 29.77 25.45
C GLU A 331 26.73 28.78 24.28
N LYS A 332 26.88 27.49 24.59
CA LYS A 332 26.64 26.43 23.63
C LYS A 332 25.14 26.13 23.58
N PRO A 333 24.45 26.35 22.45
CA PRO A 333 23.03 26.04 22.34
C PRO A 333 22.79 24.53 22.34
N MET A 334 21.52 24.15 22.52
CA MET A 334 21.03 22.78 22.37
C MET A 334 21.44 22.22 21.01
N ALA A 335 21.78 20.92 20.99
CA ALA A 335 21.96 20.22 19.73
C ALA A 335 20.60 20.18 19.01
N LYS A 336 20.63 20.30 17.68
CA LYS A 336 19.42 20.39 16.84
C LYS A 336 19.65 19.60 15.55
N LYS A 337 18.66 18.80 15.14
CA LYS A 337 18.67 18.00 13.91
C LYS A 337 17.27 17.98 13.30
N LEU A 338 17.16 18.29 12.00
CA LEU A 338 15.89 18.23 11.27
C LEU A 338 15.36 16.78 11.24
N LEU A 339 14.09 16.61 11.58
CA LEU A 339 13.36 15.34 11.50
C LEU A 339 12.38 15.33 10.34
N TYR A 340 11.64 16.41 10.14
CA TYR A 340 10.60 16.46 9.10
C TYR A 340 10.41 17.90 8.61
N ASP A 341 10.30 18.09 7.29
CA ASP A 341 10.06 19.40 6.66
C ASP A 341 8.83 19.34 5.74
N PHE A 342 7.72 19.91 6.18
CA PHE A 342 6.47 19.94 5.42
C PHE A 342 6.61 20.66 4.07
N THR A 343 7.56 21.60 3.93
CA THR A 343 7.76 22.34 2.68
C THR A 343 8.29 21.46 1.55
N THR A 344 8.89 20.31 1.89
CA THR A 344 9.46 19.38 0.91
C THR A 344 8.50 18.27 0.49
N THR A 345 7.37 18.11 1.18
CA THR A 345 6.35 17.08 0.87
C THR A 345 5.21 17.61 0.03
N GLY A 346 5.15 18.93 -0.23
CA GLY A 346 4.03 19.56 -0.95
C GLY A 346 2.73 19.61 -0.13
N THR A 347 2.78 19.24 1.15
CA THR A 347 1.65 19.30 2.08
C THR A 347 1.47 20.73 2.59
N ASP A 348 0.24 21.24 2.53
CA ASP A 348 -0.11 22.51 3.17
C ASP A 348 -0.33 22.31 4.68
N ALA A 349 0.74 22.47 5.43
CA ALA A 349 0.76 22.34 6.89
C ALA A 349 0.02 23.46 7.62
N ASP A 350 -0.16 24.63 6.99
CA ASP A 350 -0.76 25.81 7.61
C ASP A 350 -0.05 26.27 8.92
N ASN A 351 -0.75 27.03 9.77
CA ASN A 351 -0.25 27.59 11.04
C ASN A 351 -0.11 26.52 12.15
N VAL A 352 0.81 25.55 12.01
CA VAL A 352 0.99 24.49 13.04
C VAL A 352 1.51 25.05 14.36
N GLU A 353 0.70 24.89 15.41
CA GLU A 353 0.95 25.45 16.74
C GLU A 353 0.88 24.42 17.87
N GLY A 354 0.25 23.25 17.68
CA GLY A 354 0.25 22.19 18.68
C GLY A 354 0.84 20.87 18.19
N ILE A 355 1.42 20.07 19.11
CA ILE A 355 1.92 18.71 18.86
C ILE A 355 1.69 17.80 20.08
N THR A 356 1.29 16.56 19.85
CA THR A 356 1.21 15.54 20.91
C THR A 356 1.44 14.13 20.35
N TRP A 357 1.79 13.20 21.22
CA TRP A 357 1.74 11.77 20.89
C TRP A 357 0.28 11.34 20.79
N GLY A 358 -0.09 10.51 19.81
CA GLY A 358 -1.42 9.90 19.76
C GLY A 358 -1.43 8.42 20.18
N PRO A 359 -2.49 7.66 19.85
CA PRO A 359 -2.53 6.22 20.08
C PRO A 359 -1.43 5.49 19.30
N THR A 360 -1.06 4.30 19.78
CA THR A 360 -0.12 3.44 19.04
C THR A 360 -0.79 2.94 17.78
N LEU A 361 -0.11 3.07 16.65
CA LEU A 361 -0.63 2.63 15.35
C LEU A 361 -0.55 1.11 15.24
N PRO A 362 -1.34 0.47 14.36
CA PRO A 362 -1.36 -0.99 14.23
C PRO A 362 0.02 -1.60 13.93
N ASP A 363 0.85 -0.91 13.15
CA ASP A 363 2.22 -1.31 12.79
C ASP A 363 3.23 -1.20 13.96
N GLY A 364 2.79 -0.74 15.14
CA GLY A 364 3.63 -0.55 16.32
C GLY A 364 4.40 0.78 16.33
N SER A 365 4.31 1.58 15.26
CA SER A 365 4.80 2.95 15.26
C SER A 365 3.96 3.84 16.19
N ARG A 366 4.52 4.97 16.61
CA ARG A 366 3.76 5.96 17.38
C ARG A 366 3.10 6.94 16.44
N SER A 367 1.82 7.23 16.64
CA SER A 367 1.24 8.39 16.00
C SER A 367 1.74 9.67 16.69
N LEU A 368 1.95 10.69 15.87
CA LEU A 368 2.27 12.06 16.25
C LEU A 368 1.21 12.93 15.61
N VAL A 369 0.44 13.65 16.43
CA VAL A 369 -0.65 14.50 15.99
C VAL A 369 -0.21 15.95 16.13
N LEU A 370 -0.33 16.72 15.05
CA LEU A 370 -0.13 18.15 15.07
C LEU A 370 -1.46 18.86 14.78
N VAL A 371 -1.65 20.03 15.35
CA VAL A 371 -2.82 20.88 15.08
C VAL A 371 -2.37 22.21 14.50
N ALA A 372 -3.04 22.63 13.43
CA ALA A 372 -2.86 23.92 12.80
C ALA A 372 -4.01 24.85 13.15
N ASP A 373 -3.63 26.05 13.58
CA ASP A 373 -4.53 27.12 13.92
C ASP A 373 -5.12 27.78 12.65
N ASP A 374 -6.42 28.05 12.70
CA ASP A 374 -7.16 28.67 11.61
C ASP A 374 -7.25 30.20 11.72
N ASN A 375 -6.72 30.79 12.80
CA ASN A 375 -6.89 32.20 13.13
C ASN A 375 -8.36 32.66 13.01
N PHE A 376 -9.31 31.78 13.36
CA PHE A 376 -10.76 31.96 13.17
C PHE A 376 -11.18 32.29 11.73
N GLY A 377 -10.55 31.67 10.74
CA GLY A 377 -10.86 31.81 9.32
C GLY A 377 -10.22 33.03 8.64
N PHE A 378 -9.24 33.67 9.28
CA PHE A 378 -8.49 34.77 8.68
C PHE A 378 -7.83 34.30 7.37
N ASN A 379 -8.04 35.06 6.28
CA ASN A 379 -7.56 34.72 4.92
C ASN A 379 -7.98 33.32 4.39
N GLY A 380 -9.03 32.70 4.96
CA GLY A 380 -9.48 31.39 4.54
C GLY A 380 -8.68 30.22 5.12
N SER A 381 -7.85 30.47 6.14
CA SER A 381 -7.22 29.42 6.95
C SER A 381 -8.28 28.52 7.60
N ALA A 382 -7.93 27.24 7.78
CA ALA A 382 -8.83 26.22 8.31
C ALA A 382 -8.12 25.44 9.41
N THR A 383 -8.87 24.92 10.38
CA THR A 383 -8.28 24.13 11.47
C THR A 383 -7.88 22.78 10.88
N LYS A 384 -6.63 22.36 11.05
CA LYS A 384 -6.16 21.07 10.53
C LYS A 384 -5.57 20.21 11.64
N PHE A 385 -5.78 18.90 11.55
CA PHE A 385 -5.05 17.90 12.33
C PHE A 385 -4.20 17.08 11.37
N HIS A 386 -2.88 17.08 11.56
CA HIS A 386 -1.95 16.24 10.80
C HIS A 386 -1.59 15.02 11.63
N LEU A 387 -1.80 13.83 11.06
CA LEU A 387 -1.40 12.56 11.65
C LEU A 387 -0.11 12.08 11.00
N LEU A 388 0.95 11.87 11.78
CA LEU A 388 2.22 11.33 11.30
C LEU A 388 2.54 10.02 12.04
N SER A 389 3.18 9.07 11.38
CA SER A 389 3.82 7.91 12.02
C SER A 389 5.27 8.22 12.34
N VAL A 390 5.70 7.88 13.56
CA VAL A 390 7.10 7.91 14.00
C VAL A 390 7.58 6.48 14.21
N ARG A 391 8.58 6.06 13.40
CA ARG A 391 9.11 4.71 13.42
C ARG A 391 9.61 4.32 14.82
N PRO A 392 9.34 3.08 15.28
CA PRO A 392 9.92 2.55 16.52
C PRO A 392 11.45 2.66 16.51
N GLY A 393 12.03 3.11 17.63
CA GLY A 393 13.48 3.18 17.80
C GLY A 393 14.19 4.35 17.10
N LEU A 394 13.52 5.11 16.23
CA LEU A 394 14.10 6.32 15.59
C LEU A 394 14.69 7.29 16.63
N LEU A 395 13.95 7.50 17.71
CA LEU A 395 14.35 8.39 18.80
C LEU A 395 15.22 7.68 19.85
N ALA A 396 15.35 6.35 19.77
CA ALA A 396 16.25 5.55 20.61
C ALA A 396 17.67 5.51 20.04
N ALA A 397 17.85 5.54 18.71
CA ALA A 397 19.15 5.56 18.02
C ALA A 397 19.99 6.84 18.28
N HIS A 398 19.44 7.80 19.02
CA HIS A 398 20.13 9.03 19.44
C HIS A 398 20.51 9.02 20.93
N THR A 399 20.34 7.89 21.63
CA THR A 399 20.99 7.65 22.93
C THR A 399 22.48 7.33 22.75
N PRO A 400 23.38 7.72 23.68
CA PRO A 400 24.81 7.47 23.56
C PRO A 400 25.09 5.98 23.75
N ASP A 401 25.08 5.22 22.65
CA ASP A 401 25.67 3.89 22.55
C ASP A 401 26.95 3.99 21.70
N VAL A 402 28.03 4.47 22.32
CA VAL A 402 29.31 4.70 21.61
C VAL A 402 30.02 3.41 21.22
N ASN A 403 29.55 2.25 21.69
CA ASN A 403 30.21 0.97 21.51
C ASN A 403 29.38 -0.04 20.69
N GLY A 404 28.10 0.25 20.44
CA GLY A 404 27.19 -0.54 19.61
C GLY A 404 26.70 -1.83 20.27
N ASP A 405 26.74 -1.94 21.60
CA ASP A 405 26.31 -3.11 22.36
C ASP A 405 24.83 -3.10 22.77
N ASN A 406 24.10 -2.06 22.33
CA ASN A 406 22.69 -1.81 22.65
C ASN A 406 22.43 -1.62 24.16
N ALA A 407 23.43 -1.21 24.94
CA ALA A 407 23.29 -0.90 26.36
C ALA A 407 24.07 0.37 26.75
N VAL A 408 23.37 1.42 27.19
CA VAL A 408 24.04 2.62 27.73
C VAL A 408 24.64 2.32 29.11
N ASN A 409 25.95 2.14 29.15
CA ASN A 409 26.71 1.81 30.35
C ASN A 409 27.68 2.95 30.75
N ALA A 410 28.39 2.77 31.88
CA ALA A 410 29.31 3.78 32.40
C ALA A 410 30.42 4.18 31.40
N LYS A 411 30.76 3.29 30.46
CA LYS A 411 31.75 3.54 29.41
C LYS A 411 31.18 4.44 28.31
N ASP A 412 29.90 4.34 28.02
CA ASP A 412 29.25 5.18 27.01
C ASP A 412 29.00 6.59 27.52
N LEU A 413 28.64 6.71 28.81
CA LEU A 413 28.57 7.98 29.52
C LEU A 413 29.95 8.66 29.63
N ALA A 414 31.04 7.89 29.82
CA ALA A 414 32.40 8.42 29.92
C ALA A 414 33.02 8.82 28.56
N ALA A 415 32.45 8.40 27.43
CA ALA A 415 32.96 8.68 26.10
C ALA A 415 32.44 10.00 25.50
N LEU A 416 31.50 10.67 26.16
CA LEU A 416 30.94 11.95 25.73
C LEU A 416 31.99 13.08 25.84
N PRO A 417 32.37 13.75 24.73
CA PRO A 417 33.31 14.86 24.77
C PRO A 417 32.68 16.07 25.48
N GLY A 418 33.20 16.44 26.65
CA GLY A 418 32.76 17.62 27.40
C GLY A 418 31.67 17.38 28.45
N ALA A 419 31.41 16.13 28.85
CA ALA A 419 30.56 15.79 29.98
C ALA A 419 31.21 16.22 31.31
N GLY A 420 31.23 17.52 31.61
CA GLY A 420 31.51 17.99 32.97
C GLY A 420 30.44 17.49 33.95
N PRO A 421 29.92 18.33 34.87
CA PRO A 421 28.85 17.95 35.79
C PRO A 421 27.56 17.36 35.14
N ALA A 422 27.43 17.37 33.80
CA ALA A 422 26.34 16.75 33.06
C ALA A 422 26.40 15.20 32.99
N GLY A 423 27.52 14.56 33.34
CA GLY A 423 27.61 13.10 33.49
C GLY A 423 27.34 12.60 34.92
N ASP A 424 27.01 13.50 35.83
CA ASP A 424 26.77 13.27 37.26
C ASP A 424 25.28 13.51 37.53
N LEU A 425 24.47 12.52 37.16
CA LEU A 425 23.01 12.56 37.22
C LEU A 425 22.50 12.52 38.67
N ASP A 426 23.35 12.15 39.63
CA ASP A 426 23.01 12.17 41.07
C ASP A 426 23.64 13.34 41.87
N GLY A 427 24.42 14.21 41.22
CA GLY A 427 24.97 15.43 41.81
C GLY A 427 26.12 15.23 42.81
N ASN A 428 26.81 14.08 42.78
CA ASN A 428 27.89 13.74 43.70
C ASN A 428 29.30 14.22 43.25
N GLY A 429 29.40 14.80 42.07
CA GLY A 429 30.61 15.30 41.43
C GLY A 429 31.40 14.25 40.64
N ARG A 430 30.83 13.08 40.32
CA ARG A 430 31.49 11.99 39.56
C ARG A 430 30.50 11.23 38.69
N THR A 431 30.92 10.84 37.48
CA THR A 431 30.19 9.89 36.62
C THR A 431 30.52 8.45 37.03
N ASP A 432 29.55 7.72 37.58
CA ASP A 432 29.71 6.34 38.03
C ASP A 432 28.52 5.42 37.69
N SER A 433 28.56 4.19 38.22
CA SER A 433 27.52 3.16 37.97
C SER A 433 26.12 3.54 38.50
N LYS A 434 26.01 4.50 39.41
CA LYS A 434 24.74 5.05 39.89
C LYS A 434 24.13 6.00 38.89
N ASP A 435 24.94 6.83 38.23
CA ASP A 435 24.48 7.67 37.11
C ASP A 435 23.99 6.81 35.97
N SER A 436 24.70 5.71 35.64
CA SER A 436 24.21 4.72 34.68
C SER A 436 22.88 4.08 35.11
N LYS A 437 22.66 3.84 36.41
CA LYS A 437 21.38 3.33 36.92
C LYS A 437 20.27 4.38 36.93
N LEU A 438 20.59 5.65 37.21
CA LEU A 438 19.70 6.79 37.13
C LEU A 438 19.27 7.01 35.68
N TRP A 439 20.22 7.08 34.75
CA TRP A 439 19.97 7.09 33.30
C TRP A 439 19.10 5.92 32.85
N THR A 440 19.40 4.69 33.29
CA THR A 440 18.58 3.48 33.01
C THR A 440 17.18 3.55 33.67
N SER A 441 17.03 4.31 34.76
CA SER A 441 15.74 4.53 35.42
C SER A 441 14.92 5.65 34.76
N TYR A 442 15.57 6.67 34.21
CA TYR A 442 14.97 7.77 33.45
C TYR A 442 14.58 7.35 32.02
N THR A 443 15.33 6.41 31.44
CA THR A 443 15.00 5.79 30.15
C THR A 443 14.08 4.58 30.30
N ARG A 444 13.58 4.25 31.50
CA ARG A 444 12.76 3.05 31.74
C ARG A 444 11.36 3.11 31.12
N ASP A 445 10.87 4.33 30.89
CA ASP A 445 9.61 4.61 30.17
C ASP A 445 9.84 4.96 28.68
N PHE A 446 11.11 5.02 28.25
CA PHE A 446 11.49 4.94 26.83
C PHE A 446 11.79 3.50 26.51
N PRO A 447 11.19 2.90 25.48
CA PRO A 447 11.57 1.55 25.11
C PRO A 447 13.02 1.56 24.57
N THR A 448 14.02 1.41 25.44
CA THR A 448 15.26 0.72 25.06
C THR A 448 14.81 -0.66 24.60
N ALA A 449 15.11 -1.00 23.34
CA ALA A 449 14.66 -2.18 22.59
C ALA A 449 13.68 -3.07 23.39
N PRO A 450 12.39 -3.13 23.01
CA PRO A 450 11.43 -3.94 23.75
C PRO A 450 12.06 -5.33 23.95
N LYS A 451 11.91 -5.91 25.16
CA LYS A 451 12.01 -7.38 25.26
C LYS A 451 11.30 -7.92 24.03
N PRO A 452 11.94 -8.77 23.19
CA PRO A 452 11.38 -9.14 21.90
C PRO A 452 9.91 -9.40 22.14
N ALA A 453 9.06 -8.60 21.49
CA ALA A 453 7.65 -8.59 21.79
C ALA A 453 7.21 -10.06 21.83
N ARG A 454 6.41 -10.43 22.84
CA ARG A 454 6.05 -11.85 23.04
C ARG A 454 5.52 -12.45 21.72
N THR A 455 4.99 -11.60 20.86
CA THR A 455 4.67 -11.89 19.48
C THR A 455 5.54 -11.10 18.51
N VAL A 456 5.77 -11.65 17.32
CA VAL A 456 6.26 -10.93 16.14
C VAL A 456 5.18 -10.95 15.07
N ASP A 457 5.09 -9.89 14.28
CA ASP A 457 4.14 -9.80 13.19
C ASP A 457 4.86 -10.04 11.87
N VAL A 458 4.67 -11.23 11.31
CA VAL A 458 5.16 -11.57 9.98
C VAL A 458 4.14 -11.08 8.97
N GLN A 459 4.55 -10.17 8.09
CA GLN A 459 3.72 -9.71 6.99
C GLN A 459 3.86 -10.68 5.81
N LEU A 460 2.74 -11.19 5.32
CA LEU A 460 2.67 -11.94 4.08
C LEU A 460 1.99 -11.08 3.03
N LEU A 461 2.72 -10.71 1.99
CA LEU A 461 2.19 -10.03 0.81
C LEU A 461 1.94 -11.09 -0.25
N SER A 462 0.69 -11.51 -0.39
CA SER A 462 0.31 -12.65 -1.23
C SER A 462 -0.52 -12.28 -2.45
N PHE A 463 -0.26 -12.98 -3.55
CA PHE A 463 -1.06 -12.91 -4.77
C PHE A 463 -1.17 -14.28 -5.45
N ASN A 464 -1.95 -14.37 -6.51
CA ASN A 464 -2.25 -15.62 -7.23
C ASN A 464 -2.67 -15.28 -8.66
N ASP A 465 -2.64 -16.27 -9.56
CA ASP A 465 -3.18 -16.15 -10.92
C ASP A 465 -2.61 -14.94 -11.68
N PHE A 466 -1.31 -14.72 -11.57
CA PHE A 466 -0.63 -13.63 -12.27
C PHE A 466 -0.61 -13.87 -13.78
N HIS A 467 -0.54 -15.13 -14.22
CA HIS A 467 -0.59 -15.54 -15.63
C HIS A 467 0.33 -14.71 -16.51
N GLY A 468 1.59 -14.49 -16.10
CA GLY A 468 2.56 -13.72 -16.86
C GLY A 468 2.15 -12.29 -17.25
N ASN A 469 1.22 -11.63 -16.54
CA ASN A 469 0.76 -10.27 -16.86
C ASN A 469 1.79 -9.19 -16.48
N LEU A 470 2.92 -9.18 -17.19
CA LEU A 470 3.97 -8.17 -17.05
C LEU A 470 3.45 -6.77 -17.36
N GLU A 471 2.76 -6.64 -18.49
CA GLU A 471 2.17 -5.38 -18.90
C GLU A 471 0.82 -5.15 -18.20
N PRO A 472 0.44 -3.87 -17.98
CA PRO A 472 -0.87 -3.57 -17.41
C PRO A 472 -2.01 -4.13 -18.28
N PRO A 473 -2.95 -4.92 -17.71
CA PRO A 473 -4.12 -5.42 -18.44
C PRO A 473 -4.90 -4.30 -19.17
N THR A 474 -5.53 -4.58 -20.30
CA THR A 474 -6.26 -3.56 -21.07
C THR A 474 -7.75 -3.92 -21.18
N GLY A 475 -8.55 -3.01 -21.76
CA GLY A 475 -9.98 -3.23 -21.95
C GLY A 475 -10.72 -3.47 -20.63
N ARG A 476 -11.58 -4.49 -20.58
CA ARG A 476 -12.38 -4.84 -19.40
C ARG A 476 -11.54 -5.32 -18.21
N ASP A 477 -10.39 -5.95 -18.48
CA ASP A 477 -9.49 -6.48 -17.45
C ASP A 477 -8.63 -5.39 -16.81
N ALA A 478 -8.66 -4.16 -17.35
CA ALA A 478 -8.03 -3.00 -16.73
C ALA A 478 -8.65 -2.64 -15.38
N ASN A 479 -9.83 -3.18 -15.04
CA ASN A 479 -10.58 -2.96 -13.80
C ASN A 479 -11.08 -4.30 -13.22
N LEU A 480 -11.65 -4.30 -12.01
CA LEU A 480 -12.25 -5.50 -11.38
C LEU A 480 -13.76 -5.66 -11.65
N GLY A 481 -14.37 -4.70 -12.36
CA GLY A 481 -15.81 -4.62 -12.52
C GLY A 481 -16.53 -3.99 -11.32
N SER A 482 -17.67 -3.35 -11.57
CA SER A 482 -18.40 -2.53 -10.58
C SER A 482 -18.91 -3.30 -9.36
N LYS A 483 -19.07 -4.62 -9.48
CA LYS A 483 -19.47 -5.48 -8.36
C LYS A 483 -18.35 -5.62 -7.33
N LEU A 484 -17.13 -5.87 -7.79
CA LEU A 484 -15.97 -6.05 -6.91
C LEU A 484 -15.43 -4.70 -6.44
N ASP A 485 -15.36 -3.72 -7.35
CA ASP A 485 -14.95 -2.34 -7.07
C ASP A 485 -15.93 -1.34 -7.72
N PRO A 486 -16.88 -0.76 -6.96
CA PRO A 486 -17.84 0.22 -7.46
C PRO A 486 -17.21 1.47 -8.09
N LYS A 487 -15.97 1.81 -7.72
CA LYS A 487 -15.24 2.95 -8.29
C LYS A 487 -14.68 2.64 -9.68
N SER A 488 -14.67 1.37 -10.08
CA SER A 488 -14.05 0.91 -11.34
C SER A 488 -12.63 1.44 -11.48
N THR A 489 -11.80 1.22 -10.47
CA THR A 489 -10.40 1.66 -10.42
C THR A 489 -9.57 0.90 -11.44
N THR A 490 -8.67 1.59 -12.14
CA THR A 490 -7.75 0.94 -13.09
C THR A 490 -6.56 0.32 -12.35
N VAL A 491 -6.34 -0.98 -12.54
CA VAL A 491 -5.46 -1.80 -11.70
C VAL A 491 -4.60 -2.80 -12.47
N GLY A 492 -3.47 -3.23 -11.90
CA GLY A 492 -2.59 -4.27 -12.42
C GLY A 492 -1.45 -3.79 -13.31
N GLY A 493 -0.60 -4.73 -13.72
CA GLY A 493 0.69 -4.51 -14.36
C GLY A 493 1.84 -4.60 -13.37
N VAL A 494 2.90 -5.32 -13.75
CA VAL A 494 3.93 -5.74 -12.79
C VAL A 494 4.77 -4.59 -12.24
N GLU A 495 4.93 -3.51 -13.03
CA GLU A 495 5.58 -2.27 -12.59
C GLU A 495 4.82 -1.63 -11.42
N TYR A 496 3.48 -1.69 -11.43
CA TYR A 496 2.64 -1.15 -10.36
C TYR A 496 2.53 -2.13 -9.20
N LEU A 497 2.52 -3.45 -9.48
CA LEU A 497 2.58 -4.48 -8.45
C LEU A 497 3.85 -4.34 -7.62
N ALA A 498 5.01 -4.19 -8.27
CA ALA A 498 6.29 -3.94 -7.61
C ALA A 498 6.24 -2.70 -6.72
N THR A 499 5.77 -1.56 -7.27
CA THR A 499 5.59 -0.33 -6.49
C THR A 499 4.68 -0.57 -5.28
N ARG A 500 3.54 -1.26 -5.46
CA ARG A 500 2.60 -1.52 -4.37
C ARG A 500 3.19 -2.46 -3.31
N LEU A 501 3.88 -3.53 -3.71
CA LEU A 501 4.57 -4.43 -2.78
C LEU A 501 5.63 -3.68 -2.00
N ASN A 502 6.43 -2.83 -2.65
CA ASN A 502 7.45 -2.03 -2.00
C ASN A 502 6.83 -1.05 -0.98
N GLN A 503 5.74 -0.36 -1.34
CA GLN A 503 4.98 0.48 -0.40
C GLN A 503 4.46 -0.31 0.80
N LEU A 504 3.91 -1.51 0.58
CA LEU A 504 3.37 -2.33 1.67
C LEU A 504 4.48 -2.89 2.58
N ARG A 505 5.68 -3.13 2.06
CA ARG A 505 6.86 -3.54 2.86
C ARG A 505 7.41 -2.42 3.75
N GLU A 506 7.09 -1.16 3.46
CA GLU A 506 7.61 -0.04 4.24
C GLU A 506 7.24 -0.17 5.73
N GLY A 507 8.24 0.00 6.60
CA GLY A 507 8.03 -0.06 8.06
C GLY A 507 8.19 -1.43 8.69
N THR A 508 8.42 -2.51 7.93
CA THR A 508 8.71 -3.85 8.48
C THR A 508 9.81 -4.58 7.72
N GLU A 509 10.79 -5.14 8.44
CA GLU A 509 11.76 -6.08 7.86
C GLU A 509 11.27 -7.53 7.93
N ALA A 510 10.12 -7.77 8.56
CA ALA A 510 9.51 -9.08 8.74
C ALA A 510 8.45 -9.37 7.65
N SER A 511 8.75 -9.02 6.40
CA SER A 511 7.85 -9.21 5.25
C SER A 511 8.32 -10.35 4.34
N LEU A 512 7.36 -11.14 3.86
CA LEU A 512 7.55 -12.15 2.83
C LEU A 512 6.56 -11.92 1.70
N THR A 513 7.00 -12.10 0.46
CA THR A 513 6.11 -12.10 -0.69
C THR A 513 5.89 -13.52 -1.18
N VAL A 514 4.65 -13.96 -1.23
CA VAL A 514 4.32 -15.35 -1.56
C VAL A 514 3.25 -15.40 -2.64
N ALA A 515 3.19 -16.49 -3.40
CA ALA A 515 2.11 -16.69 -4.36
C ALA A 515 1.45 -18.06 -4.23
N ALA A 516 0.19 -18.15 -4.65
CA ALA A 516 -0.57 -19.39 -4.62
C ALA A 516 -0.79 -19.95 -6.03
N GLY A 517 0.27 -20.08 -6.84
CA GLY A 517 0.23 -20.71 -8.16
C GLY A 517 -0.33 -19.83 -9.29
N ASP A 518 -0.24 -20.35 -10.51
CA ASP A 518 -0.52 -19.69 -11.78
C ASP A 518 0.18 -18.33 -11.89
N VAL A 519 1.45 -18.32 -11.51
CA VAL A 519 2.32 -17.17 -11.77
C VAL A 519 2.72 -17.12 -13.24
N ILE A 520 2.83 -18.29 -13.88
CA ILE A 520 3.10 -18.50 -15.31
C ILE A 520 1.94 -19.26 -15.98
N GLY A 521 1.99 -19.41 -17.30
CA GLY A 521 0.97 -20.08 -18.10
C GLY A 521 -0.31 -19.24 -18.29
N ALA A 522 -1.08 -19.59 -19.33
CA ALA A 522 -2.12 -18.72 -19.90
C ALA A 522 -1.66 -17.26 -20.16
N SER A 523 -0.36 -17.10 -20.46
CA SER A 523 0.33 -15.83 -20.38
C SER A 523 0.14 -14.94 -21.61
N PRO A 524 0.02 -13.60 -21.45
CA PRO A 524 0.06 -12.66 -22.57
C PRO A 524 1.31 -12.82 -23.44
N PHE A 525 1.22 -12.33 -24.69
CA PHE A 525 2.25 -12.48 -25.72
C PHE A 525 3.69 -12.22 -25.25
N LEU A 526 3.93 -11.14 -24.50
CA LEU A 526 5.28 -10.78 -24.06
C LEU A 526 5.93 -11.86 -23.20
N SER A 527 5.15 -12.62 -22.44
CA SER A 527 5.61 -13.66 -21.54
C SER A 527 5.52 -15.04 -22.20
N GLY A 528 4.38 -15.35 -22.82
CA GLY A 528 4.13 -16.64 -23.48
C GLY A 528 5.04 -16.90 -24.68
N LEU A 529 5.47 -15.86 -25.42
CA LEU A 529 6.43 -16.02 -26.51
C LEU A 529 7.77 -16.63 -26.06
N PHE A 530 8.13 -16.42 -24.80
CA PHE A 530 9.42 -16.83 -24.24
C PHE A 530 9.25 -17.89 -23.15
N HIS A 531 8.20 -18.72 -23.23
CA HIS A 531 7.89 -19.78 -22.26
C HIS A 531 7.98 -19.28 -20.81
N ASP A 532 7.49 -18.07 -20.56
CA ASP A 532 7.45 -17.42 -19.24
C ASP A 532 8.78 -17.14 -18.53
N GLU A 533 9.94 -17.30 -19.19
CA GLU A 533 11.22 -16.78 -18.68
C GLU A 533 11.15 -15.29 -18.26
N PRO A 534 10.47 -14.39 -19.02
CA PRO A 534 10.28 -13.00 -18.62
C PRO A 534 9.49 -12.84 -17.33
N THR A 535 8.49 -13.71 -17.12
CA THR A 535 7.66 -13.73 -15.93
C THR A 535 8.48 -14.12 -14.72
N VAL A 536 9.30 -15.16 -14.82
CA VAL A 536 10.15 -15.60 -13.71
C VAL A 536 11.19 -14.53 -13.35
N GLU A 537 11.86 -13.94 -14.34
CA GLU A 537 12.80 -12.82 -14.13
C GLU A 537 12.10 -11.65 -13.40
N SER A 538 10.85 -11.35 -13.77
CA SER A 538 10.05 -10.34 -13.09
C SER A 538 9.70 -10.71 -11.65
N MET A 539 9.32 -11.97 -11.37
CA MET A 539 9.02 -12.45 -10.01
C MET A 539 10.25 -12.38 -9.09
N GLU A 540 11.45 -12.64 -9.62
CA GLU A 540 12.70 -12.46 -8.87
C GLU A 540 12.94 -11.00 -8.50
N LYS A 541 12.70 -10.09 -9.45
CA LYS A 541 12.77 -8.63 -9.24
C LYS A 541 11.69 -8.12 -8.30
N LEU A 542 10.54 -8.78 -8.21
CA LEU A 542 9.52 -8.51 -7.18
C LEU A 542 9.94 -8.96 -5.79
N HIS A 543 11.01 -9.76 -5.66
CA HIS A 543 11.41 -10.46 -4.45
C HIS A 543 10.35 -11.46 -3.99
N LEU A 544 9.82 -12.29 -4.91
CA LEU A 544 8.98 -13.43 -4.55
C LEU A 544 9.82 -14.43 -3.73
N ASP A 545 9.37 -14.77 -2.52
CA ASP A 545 10.06 -15.68 -1.61
C ASP A 545 9.74 -17.15 -1.90
N VAL A 546 8.48 -17.47 -2.23
CA VAL A 546 7.98 -18.83 -2.46
C VAL A 546 6.63 -18.80 -3.16
N THR A 547 6.34 -19.81 -3.99
CA THR A 547 5.00 -20.02 -4.55
C THR A 547 4.62 -21.49 -4.54
N SER A 548 3.31 -21.80 -4.48
CA SER A 548 2.83 -23.12 -4.91
C SER A 548 2.83 -23.23 -6.43
N VAL A 549 2.73 -24.46 -6.91
CA VAL A 549 2.43 -24.78 -8.30
C VAL A 549 0.91 -24.78 -8.48
N GLY A 550 0.40 -24.03 -9.44
CA GLY A 550 -0.96 -24.06 -9.94
C GLY A 550 -1.12 -24.97 -11.15
N ASN A 551 -2.28 -24.91 -11.81
CA ASN A 551 -2.52 -25.77 -12.97
C ASN A 551 -1.79 -25.25 -14.21
N HIS A 552 -1.73 -23.94 -14.42
CA HIS A 552 -1.13 -23.38 -15.64
C HIS A 552 0.40 -23.46 -15.66
N GLU A 553 1.05 -23.71 -14.53
CA GLU A 553 2.45 -24.18 -14.49
C GLU A 553 2.70 -25.50 -15.26
N PHE A 554 1.65 -26.27 -15.58
CA PHE A 554 1.73 -27.50 -16.36
C PHE A 554 1.30 -27.37 -17.83
N ASP A 555 1.03 -26.16 -18.33
CA ASP A 555 0.59 -25.95 -19.72
C ASP A 555 1.56 -26.59 -20.74
N GLU A 556 2.86 -26.51 -20.46
CA GLU A 556 3.93 -27.12 -21.28
C GLU A 556 4.47 -28.44 -20.71
N GLY A 557 3.80 -28.97 -19.68
CA GLY A 557 4.09 -30.26 -19.05
C GLY A 557 5.18 -30.23 -17.98
N THR A 558 5.42 -31.40 -17.37
CA THR A 558 6.28 -31.51 -16.19
C THR A 558 7.76 -31.21 -16.44
N GLU A 559 8.24 -31.46 -17.67
CA GLU A 559 9.64 -31.19 -18.02
C GLU A 559 9.93 -29.68 -18.06
N GLU A 560 8.98 -28.90 -18.59
CA GLU A 560 9.13 -27.45 -18.67
C GLU A 560 9.00 -26.79 -17.30
N LEU A 561 8.07 -27.26 -16.44
CA LEU A 561 8.02 -26.81 -15.05
C LEU A 561 9.35 -27.05 -14.30
N LEU A 562 9.98 -28.21 -14.51
CA LEU A 562 11.29 -28.50 -13.92
C LEU A 562 12.38 -27.60 -14.50
N ARG A 563 12.32 -27.25 -15.79
CA ARG A 563 13.22 -26.27 -16.41
C ARG A 563 13.02 -24.88 -15.82
N MET A 564 11.78 -24.44 -15.60
CA MET A 564 11.47 -23.17 -14.94
C MET A 564 12.14 -23.07 -13.57
N GLN A 565 12.14 -24.16 -12.80
CA GLN A 565 12.81 -24.23 -11.50
C GLN A 565 14.34 -24.33 -11.58
N HIS A 566 14.88 -25.10 -12.54
CA HIS A 566 16.29 -25.51 -12.53
C HIS A 566 17.19 -24.87 -13.60
N GLY A 567 16.60 -24.15 -14.55
CA GLY A 567 17.31 -23.51 -15.66
C GLY A 567 17.61 -24.45 -16.82
N GLY A 568 18.20 -23.87 -17.88
CA GLY A 568 18.50 -24.52 -19.15
C GLY A 568 17.76 -23.89 -20.34
N CYS A 569 18.15 -24.25 -21.55
CA CYS A 569 17.45 -23.81 -22.77
C CYS A 569 16.15 -24.59 -22.95
N HIS A 570 15.14 -23.97 -23.57
CA HIS A 570 13.93 -24.68 -24.01
C HIS A 570 14.30 -25.80 -25.02
N PRO A 571 13.74 -27.01 -24.93
CA PRO A 571 14.13 -28.14 -25.77
C PRO A 571 13.91 -27.93 -27.28
N GLU A 572 12.88 -27.16 -27.65
CA GLU A 572 12.54 -26.90 -29.06
C GLU A 572 13.15 -25.58 -29.57
N ASP A 573 12.97 -24.50 -28.82
CA ASP A 573 13.35 -23.14 -29.23
C ASP A 573 14.80 -22.77 -28.87
N GLY A 574 15.44 -23.57 -28.02
CA GLY A 574 16.78 -23.28 -27.52
C GLY A 574 16.78 -22.12 -26.52
N CYS A 575 17.91 -21.40 -26.47
CA CYS A 575 18.06 -20.25 -25.59
C CYS A 575 17.77 -18.95 -26.35
N TYR A 576 16.91 -18.09 -25.79
CA TYR A 576 16.52 -16.82 -26.42
C TYR A 576 17.65 -15.80 -26.46
N ILE A 577 18.51 -15.81 -25.45
CA ILE A 577 19.72 -15.00 -25.42
C ILE A 577 20.91 -15.89 -25.73
N LYS A 578 21.65 -15.49 -26.77
CA LYS A 578 22.78 -16.27 -27.26
C LYS A 578 23.86 -16.38 -26.19
N ASP A 579 24.31 -17.60 -25.93
CA ASP A 579 25.37 -17.94 -24.97
C ASP A 579 25.01 -17.64 -23.49
N GLU A 580 23.73 -17.39 -23.20
CA GLU A 580 23.20 -17.12 -21.86
C GLU A 580 22.00 -18.04 -21.58
N PRO A 581 22.23 -19.26 -21.05
CA PRO A 581 21.14 -20.13 -20.61
C PRO A 581 20.35 -19.51 -19.47
N TYR A 582 19.04 -19.76 -19.46
CA TYR A 582 18.18 -19.40 -18.35
C TYR A 582 18.67 -20.10 -17.06
N ASP A 583 18.81 -19.35 -15.97
CA ASP A 583 19.44 -19.83 -14.74
C ASP A 583 18.49 -20.61 -13.80
N GLY A 584 17.19 -20.64 -14.12
CA GLY A 584 16.15 -21.17 -13.23
C GLY A 584 15.71 -20.14 -12.19
N ALA A 585 14.57 -20.37 -11.54
CA ALA A 585 14.07 -19.42 -10.55
C ALA A 585 14.92 -19.36 -9.27
N ALA A 586 15.14 -18.14 -8.80
CA ALA A 586 15.74 -17.85 -7.50
C ALA A 586 14.81 -18.11 -6.30
N PHE A 587 13.56 -18.53 -6.54
CA PHE A 587 12.58 -18.91 -5.53
C PHE A 587 12.09 -20.35 -5.75
N PRO A 588 11.65 -21.05 -4.69
CA PRO A 588 11.12 -22.40 -4.80
C PRO A 588 9.64 -22.40 -5.23
N TRP A 589 9.32 -23.28 -6.19
CA TRP A 589 7.96 -23.77 -6.42
C TRP A 589 7.68 -24.99 -5.54
N LEU A 590 6.51 -24.99 -4.89
CA LEU A 590 6.08 -26.04 -3.99
C LEU A 590 4.92 -26.86 -4.55
N ALA A 591 5.03 -28.19 -4.50
CA ALA A 591 4.04 -29.12 -5.07
C ALA A 591 3.89 -30.39 -4.22
N ALA A 592 3.34 -30.27 -3.01
CA ALA A 592 3.28 -31.38 -2.05
C ALA A 592 2.40 -32.55 -2.50
N ASN A 593 1.33 -32.28 -3.25
CA ASN A 593 0.39 -33.29 -3.73
C ASN A 593 0.61 -33.71 -5.18
N VAL A 594 1.64 -33.20 -5.85
CA VAL A 594 2.00 -33.63 -7.21
C VAL A 594 3.07 -34.69 -7.12
N ILE A 595 2.67 -35.95 -7.32
CA ILE A 595 3.54 -37.11 -7.11
C ILE A 595 3.97 -37.70 -8.45
N ASP A 596 5.28 -37.81 -8.65
CA ASP A 596 5.85 -38.54 -9.78
C ASP A 596 5.44 -40.03 -9.70
N ARG A 597 4.87 -40.56 -10.78
CA ARG A 597 4.34 -41.93 -10.84
C ARG A 597 5.44 -42.99 -10.79
N THR A 598 6.66 -42.63 -11.20
CA THR A 598 7.83 -43.52 -11.25
C THR A 598 8.49 -43.61 -9.88
N THR A 599 8.74 -42.48 -9.23
CA THR A 599 9.46 -42.43 -7.94
C THR A 599 8.51 -42.60 -6.75
N GLY A 600 7.26 -42.16 -6.86
CA GLY A 600 6.31 -42.11 -5.76
C GLY A 600 6.54 -40.93 -4.80
N GLU A 601 7.46 -40.02 -5.12
CA GLU A 601 7.80 -38.83 -4.34
C GLU A 601 7.21 -37.55 -4.98
N PRO A 602 7.09 -36.44 -4.22
CA PRO A 602 6.72 -35.14 -4.79
C PRO A 602 7.64 -34.71 -5.94
N LEU A 603 7.06 -34.15 -7.02
CA LEU A 603 7.79 -33.69 -8.20
C LEU A 603 8.76 -32.54 -7.87
N LEU A 604 8.29 -31.60 -7.05
CA LEU A 604 9.04 -30.48 -6.49
C LEU A 604 8.99 -30.53 -4.96
N ALA A 605 9.72 -29.63 -4.29
CA ALA A 605 9.74 -29.59 -2.84
C ALA A 605 8.30 -29.47 -2.28
N PRO A 606 7.88 -30.28 -1.29
CA PRO A 606 6.52 -30.20 -0.76
C PRO A 606 6.34 -28.98 0.15
N THR A 607 7.41 -28.55 0.82
CA THR A 607 7.37 -27.52 1.86
C THR A 607 8.62 -26.65 1.84
N TRP A 608 8.49 -25.42 2.33
CA TRP A 608 9.62 -24.49 2.53
C TRP A 608 9.52 -23.83 3.91
N ILE A 609 10.65 -23.61 4.57
CA ILE A 609 10.70 -22.98 5.90
C ILE A 609 11.55 -21.71 5.80
N LYS A 610 11.01 -20.59 6.29
CA LYS A 610 11.71 -19.31 6.33
C LYS A 610 11.76 -18.79 7.76
N LYS A 611 12.94 -18.36 8.18
CA LYS A 611 13.13 -17.67 9.43
C LYS A 611 12.98 -16.17 9.21
N VAL A 612 12.01 -15.54 9.88
CA VAL A 612 11.72 -14.12 9.79
C VAL A 612 11.74 -13.54 11.19
N ASP A 613 12.58 -12.54 11.42
CA ASP A 613 12.74 -11.88 12.73
C ASP A 613 12.74 -12.88 13.91
N GLY A 614 13.50 -13.97 13.77
CA GLY A 614 13.70 -14.97 14.81
C GLY A 614 12.64 -16.07 14.96
N VAL A 615 11.50 -16.02 14.26
CA VAL A 615 10.51 -17.13 14.21
C VAL A 615 10.59 -17.89 12.89
N GLU A 616 10.22 -19.17 12.88
CA GLU A 616 10.17 -20.01 11.68
C GLU A 616 8.73 -20.12 11.18
N VAL A 617 8.52 -19.85 9.89
CA VAL A 617 7.23 -20.00 9.21
C VAL A 617 7.38 -21.09 8.15
N GLY A 618 6.52 -22.10 8.22
CA GLY A 618 6.46 -23.21 7.29
C GLY A 618 5.38 -22.99 6.23
N PHE A 619 5.75 -23.17 4.96
CA PHE A 619 4.86 -23.08 3.81
C PHE A 619 4.66 -24.47 3.21
N ILE A 620 3.42 -24.81 2.86
CA ILE A 620 3.04 -26.06 2.19
C ILE A 620 2.41 -25.67 0.85
N GLY A 621 2.97 -26.13 -0.26
CA GLY A 621 2.42 -25.85 -1.60
C GLY A 621 1.49 -26.95 -2.07
N MET A 622 0.32 -26.56 -2.55
CA MET A 622 -0.74 -27.47 -2.97
C MET A 622 -1.29 -27.02 -4.32
N THR A 623 -1.38 -27.94 -5.27
CA THR A 623 -2.01 -27.76 -6.58
C THR A 623 -3.43 -28.34 -6.53
N LEU A 624 -4.42 -27.81 -7.28
CA LEU A 624 -5.74 -28.46 -7.28
C LEU A 624 -5.68 -29.91 -7.77
N GLU A 625 -6.43 -30.79 -7.12
CA GLU A 625 -6.57 -32.20 -7.51
C GLU A 625 -7.10 -32.33 -8.95
N GLY A 626 -8.00 -31.42 -9.35
CA GLY A 626 -8.62 -31.32 -10.68
C GLY A 626 -7.73 -30.78 -11.81
N THR A 627 -6.41 -30.69 -11.63
CA THR A 627 -5.48 -30.27 -12.70
C THR A 627 -5.62 -31.09 -13.99
N PRO A 628 -5.85 -32.42 -13.95
CA PRO A 628 -6.03 -33.22 -15.16
C PRO A 628 -7.19 -32.80 -16.06
N GLU A 629 -8.25 -32.26 -15.46
CA GLU A 629 -9.42 -31.71 -16.14
C GLU A 629 -9.16 -30.29 -16.67
N ALA A 630 -8.29 -29.53 -16.01
CA ALA A 630 -8.00 -28.13 -16.32
C ALA A 630 -6.95 -27.91 -17.44
N THR A 631 -5.96 -28.79 -17.58
CA THR A 631 -4.79 -28.58 -18.47
C THR A 631 -4.70 -29.56 -19.64
N GLY A 632 -5.58 -30.57 -19.68
CA GLY A 632 -5.51 -31.65 -20.65
C GLY A 632 -4.42 -32.69 -20.29
N GLN A 633 -4.71 -33.96 -20.52
CA GLN A 633 -3.96 -35.06 -19.88
C GLN A 633 -2.58 -35.36 -20.47
N SER A 634 -2.14 -34.76 -21.58
CA SER A 634 -0.92 -35.20 -22.29
C SER A 634 0.39 -34.85 -21.59
N GLY A 635 0.53 -33.63 -21.06
CA GLY A 635 1.78 -33.11 -20.46
C GLY A 635 2.05 -33.57 -19.02
N ILE A 636 1.04 -34.18 -18.37
CA ILE A 636 1.04 -34.52 -16.94
C ILE A 636 0.90 -36.03 -16.68
N LYS A 637 1.06 -36.87 -17.70
CA LYS A 637 0.97 -38.35 -17.56
C LYS A 637 2.00 -38.92 -16.59
N SER A 638 3.12 -38.24 -16.41
CA SER A 638 4.21 -38.59 -15.49
C SER A 638 3.83 -38.44 -14.02
N VAL A 639 2.79 -37.65 -13.70
CA VAL A 639 2.42 -37.32 -12.33
C VAL A 639 0.99 -37.74 -11.99
N ARG A 640 0.68 -37.74 -10.69
CA ARG A 640 -0.68 -37.83 -10.15
C ARG A 640 -0.87 -36.75 -9.10
N PHE A 641 -2.07 -36.20 -9.03
CA PHE A 641 -2.47 -35.20 -8.06
C PHE A 641 -3.20 -35.92 -6.93
N LEU A 642 -2.77 -35.70 -5.68
CA LEU A 642 -3.40 -36.27 -4.49
C LEU A 642 -4.37 -35.27 -3.86
N ASP A 643 -5.34 -35.79 -3.11
CA ASP A 643 -6.27 -35.03 -2.26
C ASP A 643 -5.54 -33.98 -1.42
N GLU A 644 -6.06 -32.76 -1.44
CA GLU A 644 -5.41 -31.60 -0.87
C GLU A 644 -5.37 -31.66 0.66
N VAL A 645 -6.48 -32.07 1.27
CA VAL A 645 -6.64 -32.13 2.73
C VAL A 645 -5.71 -33.17 3.33
N GLN A 646 -5.74 -34.39 2.80
CA GLN A 646 -4.92 -35.50 3.30
C GLN A 646 -3.44 -35.18 3.21
N THR A 647 -3.03 -34.57 2.09
CA THR A 647 -1.63 -34.27 1.81
C THR A 647 -1.14 -33.08 2.63
N ALA A 648 -1.88 -31.97 2.68
CA ALA A 648 -1.52 -30.81 3.49
C ALA A 648 -1.45 -31.17 4.99
N ASN A 649 -2.38 -31.99 5.49
CA ASN A 649 -2.35 -32.48 6.87
C ASN A 649 -1.11 -33.34 7.15
N ALA A 650 -0.66 -34.14 6.19
CA ALA A 650 0.56 -34.93 6.32
C ALA A 650 1.82 -34.04 6.31
N ALA A 651 1.88 -33.03 5.44
CA ALA A 651 2.98 -32.06 5.39
C ALA A 651 3.06 -31.22 6.66
N ALA A 652 1.91 -30.74 7.18
CA ALA A 652 1.83 -30.02 8.45
C ALA A 652 2.40 -30.84 9.62
N ARG A 653 2.04 -32.13 9.72
CA ARG A 653 2.64 -33.03 10.73
C ARG A 653 4.16 -33.12 10.60
N LYS A 654 4.69 -33.26 9.38
CA LYS A 654 6.14 -33.32 9.14
C LYS A 654 6.87 -32.02 9.50
N LEU A 655 6.25 -30.85 9.29
CA LEU A 655 6.81 -29.55 9.70
C LEU A 655 6.83 -29.41 11.23
N ARG A 656 5.77 -29.85 11.90
CA ARG A 656 5.69 -29.84 13.38
C ARG A 656 6.65 -30.81 14.04
N GLU A 657 6.89 -31.96 13.43
CA GLU A 657 7.97 -32.89 13.85
C GLU A 657 9.37 -32.25 13.77
N GLN A 658 9.55 -31.24 12.91
CA GLN A 658 10.76 -30.43 12.83
C GLN A 658 10.77 -29.22 13.78
N GLY A 659 9.69 -28.98 14.53
CA GLY A 659 9.54 -27.88 15.48
C GLY A 659 8.97 -26.59 14.88
N VAL A 660 8.48 -26.61 13.64
CA VAL A 660 7.83 -25.46 13.00
C VAL A 660 6.33 -25.50 13.31
N GLU A 661 5.84 -24.50 14.03
CA GLU A 661 4.44 -24.45 14.48
C GLU A 661 3.61 -23.38 13.73
N ALA A 662 4.22 -22.32 13.18
CA ALA A 662 3.51 -21.36 12.32
C ALA A 662 3.40 -21.90 10.87
N LEU A 663 2.20 -22.28 10.45
CA LEU A 663 1.96 -23.02 9.21
C LEU A 663 1.02 -22.30 8.24
N VAL A 664 1.50 -22.08 7.01
CA VAL A 664 0.77 -21.45 5.90
C VAL A 664 0.62 -22.48 4.78
N VAL A 665 -0.60 -22.63 4.26
CA VAL A 665 -0.83 -23.37 3.01
C VAL A 665 -0.96 -22.38 1.86
N LEU A 666 -0.17 -22.59 0.80
CA LEU A 666 -0.31 -21.95 -0.50
C LEU A 666 -1.04 -22.94 -1.40
N LEU A 667 -2.34 -22.71 -1.64
CA LEU A 667 -3.23 -23.64 -2.32
C LEU A 667 -3.76 -23.04 -3.61
N HIS A 668 -3.46 -23.67 -4.74
CA HIS A 668 -4.03 -23.26 -6.02
C HIS A 668 -5.41 -23.89 -6.24
N GLU A 669 -6.35 -23.62 -5.34
CA GLU A 669 -7.79 -23.95 -5.40
C GLU A 669 -8.52 -22.91 -4.54
N GLY A 670 -9.76 -22.54 -4.89
CA GLY A 670 -10.42 -21.38 -4.33
C GLY A 670 -11.93 -21.47 -4.21
N GLY A 671 -12.57 -20.31 -4.07
CA GLY A 671 -14.01 -20.17 -3.93
C GLY A 671 -14.59 -18.99 -4.70
N ILE A 672 -15.90 -18.83 -4.61
CA ILE A 672 -16.68 -17.75 -5.25
C ILE A 672 -17.52 -17.04 -4.20
N GLN A 673 -17.48 -15.70 -4.21
CA GLN A 673 -18.23 -14.85 -3.28
C GLN A 673 -18.99 -13.72 -4.01
N ALA A 674 -19.93 -13.09 -3.31
CA ALA A 674 -20.89 -12.15 -3.90
C ALA A 674 -20.65 -10.66 -3.58
N GLY A 675 -19.77 -10.33 -2.64
CA GLY A 675 -19.45 -8.99 -2.17
C GLY A 675 -18.27 -8.33 -2.91
N SER A 676 -17.68 -7.31 -2.30
CA SER A 676 -16.55 -6.55 -2.85
C SER A 676 -15.20 -7.28 -2.72
N TYR A 677 -14.13 -6.73 -3.31
CA TYR A 677 -12.80 -7.37 -3.31
C TYR A 677 -12.18 -7.61 -1.92
N GLY A 678 -12.68 -6.97 -0.86
CA GLY A 678 -12.23 -7.16 0.52
C GLY A 678 -13.19 -7.97 1.41
N GLN A 679 -14.27 -8.51 0.84
CA GLN A 679 -15.33 -9.17 1.59
C GLN A 679 -15.33 -10.69 1.39
N CYS A 680 -16.27 -11.36 2.07
CA CYS A 680 -16.49 -12.81 1.98
C CYS A 680 -17.99 -13.11 2.08
N ASP A 681 -18.76 -12.59 1.12
CA ASP A 681 -20.23 -12.70 1.17
C ASP A 681 -20.68 -13.98 0.48
N GLY A 682 -21.21 -14.93 1.26
CA GLY A 682 -21.78 -16.17 0.72
C GLY A 682 -20.77 -17.05 -0.01
N ILE A 683 -19.53 -17.11 0.49
CA ILE A 683 -18.46 -17.93 -0.08
C ILE A 683 -18.92 -19.37 -0.33
N SER A 684 -18.65 -19.86 -1.54
CA SER A 684 -18.95 -21.22 -1.99
C SER A 684 -17.78 -21.78 -2.81
N GLY A 685 -17.82 -23.06 -3.17
CA GLY A 685 -16.74 -23.75 -3.87
C GLY A 685 -15.89 -24.66 -2.97
N PRO A 686 -14.92 -25.39 -3.55
CA PRO A 686 -14.14 -26.44 -2.87
C PRO A 686 -13.43 -25.95 -1.60
N ILE A 687 -12.99 -24.69 -1.59
CA ILE A 687 -12.25 -24.12 -0.45
C ILE A 687 -13.02 -24.20 0.88
N VAL A 688 -14.36 -24.16 0.85
CA VAL A 688 -15.19 -24.25 2.07
C VAL A 688 -15.01 -25.62 2.75
N ASP A 689 -15.03 -26.70 1.98
CA ASP A 689 -14.86 -28.05 2.49
C ASP A 689 -13.38 -28.36 2.78
N ILE A 690 -12.46 -27.87 1.97
CA ILE A 690 -11.02 -28.01 2.22
C ILE A 690 -10.65 -27.35 3.56
N ALA A 691 -10.97 -26.07 3.74
CA ALA A 691 -10.65 -25.33 4.96
C ALA A 691 -11.23 -25.97 6.23
N LYS A 692 -12.44 -26.55 6.12
CA LYS A 692 -13.13 -27.25 7.21
C LYS A 692 -12.49 -28.58 7.60
N ASN A 693 -11.77 -29.24 6.69
CA ASN A 693 -11.16 -30.54 6.93
C ASN A 693 -9.63 -30.49 7.10
N LEU A 694 -9.00 -29.35 6.82
CA LEU A 694 -7.57 -29.12 7.09
C LEU A 694 -7.25 -29.12 8.59
N ASP A 695 -6.15 -29.78 8.97
CA ASP A 695 -5.67 -30.01 10.34
C ASP A 695 -5.70 -28.70 11.14
N PRO A 696 -6.25 -28.68 12.36
CA PRO A 696 -6.29 -27.48 13.20
C PRO A 696 -4.94 -26.88 13.53
N ALA A 697 -3.79 -27.44 13.14
CA ALA A 697 -2.48 -26.80 13.24
C ALA A 697 -2.12 -25.89 12.04
N ILE A 698 -2.86 -25.95 10.93
CA ILE A 698 -2.67 -25.04 9.79
C ILE A 698 -3.33 -23.69 10.09
N ASP A 699 -2.58 -22.59 10.05
CA ASP A 699 -3.03 -21.31 10.59
C ASP A 699 -3.78 -20.44 9.59
N THR A 700 -3.30 -20.44 8.35
CA THR A 700 -3.86 -19.63 7.27
C THR A 700 -3.71 -20.33 5.93
N VAL A 701 -4.58 -19.99 4.98
CA VAL A 701 -4.56 -20.53 3.62
C VAL A 701 -4.61 -19.37 2.63
N VAL A 702 -3.58 -19.26 1.79
CA VAL A 702 -3.57 -18.36 0.63
C VAL A 702 -4.03 -19.19 -0.56
N THR A 703 -5.03 -18.68 -1.29
CA THR A 703 -5.73 -19.42 -2.35
C THR A 703 -5.60 -18.76 -3.73
N GLY A 704 -5.98 -19.49 -4.79
CA GLY A 704 -5.98 -19.03 -6.19
C GLY A 704 -7.02 -19.74 -7.05
N HIS A 705 -6.74 -19.92 -8.34
CA HIS A 705 -7.50 -20.67 -9.35
C HIS A 705 -8.81 -20.02 -9.81
N THR A 706 -9.66 -19.56 -8.88
CA THR A 706 -11.00 -19.06 -9.21
C THR A 706 -11.03 -17.60 -9.67
N HIS A 707 -9.88 -16.91 -9.62
CA HIS A 707 -9.69 -15.48 -9.94
C HIS A 707 -10.52 -14.53 -9.06
N GLN A 708 -11.07 -15.02 -7.95
CA GLN A 708 -11.92 -14.25 -7.05
C GLN A 708 -11.08 -13.61 -5.94
N PRO A 709 -11.23 -12.31 -5.66
CA PRO A 709 -10.68 -11.72 -4.45
C PRO A 709 -11.61 -11.96 -3.24
N TYR A 710 -11.05 -12.34 -2.10
CA TYR A 710 -11.77 -12.45 -0.83
C TYR A 710 -10.87 -12.50 0.40
N ILE A 711 -11.46 -12.16 1.54
CA ILE A 711 -10.86 -12.31 2.88
C ILE A 711 -11.87 -13.01 3.78
N CYS A 712 -11.71 -14.31 3.95
CA CYS A 712 -12.65 -15.16 4.64
C CYS A 712 -12.11 -15.64 6.00
N SER A 713 -13.03 -15.78 6.96
CA SER A 713 -12.79 -16.48 8.22
C SER A 713 -13.61 -17.76 8.21
N LEU A 714 -13.00 -18.86 7.77
CA LEU A 714 -13.66 -20.16 7.63
C LEU A 714 -13.40 -21.03 8.87
N PRO A 715 -14.37 -21.87 9.31
CA PRO A 715 -14.16 -22.74 10.46
C PRO A 715 -13.18 -23.87 10.11
N ASP A 716 -12.24 -24.17 11.00
CA ASP A 716 -11.46 -25.41 11.01
C ASP A 716 -12.32 -26.62 11.48
N PRO A 717 -11.78 -27.85 11.53
CA PRO A 717 -12.53 -29.02 11.99
C PRO A 717 -13.07 -28.90 13.43
N ALA A 718 -12.47 -28.05 14.25
CA ALA A 718 -12.90 -27.76 15.62
C ALA A 718 -13.88 -26.57 15.70
N GLY A 719 -14.24 -25.97 14.57
CA GLY A 719 -15.13 -24.81 14.47
C GLY A 719 -14.46 -23.48 14.80
N LYS A 720 -13.13 -23.43 14.90
CA LYS A 720 -12.38 -22.19 15.14
C LYS A 720 -12.11 -21.42 13.85
N PRO A 721 -12.10 -20.08 13.88
CA PRO A 721 -11.83 -19.28 12.70
C PRO A 721 -10.41 -19.50 12.16
N ARG A 722 -10.30 -19.62 10.84
CA ARG A 722 -9.06 -19.70 10.06
C ARG A 722 -9.12 -18.68 8.93
N MET A 723 -8.05 -17.91 8.79
CA MET A 723 -7.93 -16.93 7.72
C MET A 723 -7.72 -17.65 6.37
N VAL A 724 -8.52 -17.29 5.37
CA VAL A 724 -8.45 -17.82 4.01
C VAL A 724 -8.58 -16.66 3.02
N THR A 725 -7.57 -16.46 2.17
CA THR A 725 -7.47 -15.25 1.34
C THR A 725 -7.23 -15.56 -0.12
N SER A 726 -7.68 -14.68 -1.01
CA SER A 726 -7.36 -14.69 -2.44
C SER A 726 -7.31 -13.26 -2.98
N ALA A 727 -6.47 -13.01 -3.98
CA ALA A 727 -6.12 -11.70 -4.50
C ALA A 727 -6.48 -11.54 -5.99
N SER A 728 -7.67 -12.01 -6.39
CA SER A 728 -8.15 -11.92 -7.78
C SER A 728 -7.18 -12.56 -8.79
N SER A 729 -6.72 -11.84 -9.82
CA SER A 729 -5.79 -12.31 -10.85
C SER A 729 -5.07 -11.15 -11.54
N PHE A 730 -4.05 -11.46 -12.35
CA PHE A 730 -3.29 -10.56 -13.22
C PHE A 730 -2.54 -9.44 -12.49
N GLY A 731 -2.17 -9.70 -11.23
CA GLY A 731 -1.50 -8.72 -10.36
C GLY A 731 -2.36 -7.48 -10.07
N ARG A 732 -3.69 -7.60 -10.16
CA ARG A 732 -4.62 -6.48 -9.94
C ARG A 732 -4.90 -6.20 -8.46
N VAL A 733 -4.72 -7.22 -7.60
CA VAL A 733 -4.88 -7.13 -6.15
C VAL A 733 -3.70 -7.85 -5.49
N VAL A 734 -3.28 -7.36 -4.32
CA VAL A 734 -2.39 -8.08 -3.40
C VAL A 734 -3.07 -8.16 -2.03
N THR A 735 -3.02 -9.31 -1.39
CA THR A 735 -3.42 -9.46 0.01
C THR A 735 -2.23 -9.17 0.93
N GLU A 736 -2.37 -8.25 1.86
CA GLU A 736 -1.48 -8.11 3.01
C GLU A 736 -2.08 -8.86 4.19
N THR A 737 -1.40 -9.90 4.66
CA THR A 737 -1.80 -10.66 5.86
C THR A 737 -0.76 -10.47 6.97
N ARG A 738 -1.20 -10.07 8.15
CA ARG A 738 -0.37 -10.00 9.35
C ARG A 738 -0.51 -11.29 10.16
N LEU A 739 0.52 -12.14 10.13
CA LEU A 739 0.64 -13.31 11.00
C LEU A 739 1.33 -12.93 12.31
N THR A 740 0.54 -12.77 13.37
CA THR A 740 1.08 -12.60 14.71
C THR A 740 1.55 -13.94 15.28
N VAL A 741 2.87 -14.15 15.40
CA VAL A 741 3.50 -15.39 15.91
C VAL A 741 4.00 -15.21 17.34
N ASP A 742 3.59 -16.05 18.30
CA ASP A 742 4.13 -16.05 19.67
C ASP A 742 5.55 -16.65 19.68
N ARG A 743 6.56 -15.84 20.02
CA ARG A 743 7.98 -16.22 20.00
C ARG A 743 8.33 -17.35 20.97
N ARG A 744 7.50 -17.64 21.97
CA ARG A 744 7.72 -18.72 22.94
C ARG A 744 7.21 -20.06 22.42
N THR A 745 6.09 -20.06 21.70
CA THR A 745 5.54 -21.29 21.11
C THR A 745 6.01 -21.53 19.67
N GLY A 746 6.41 -20.48 18.97
CA GLY A 746 6.66 -20.51 17.53
C GLY A 746 5.38 -20.59 16.69
N ASP A 747 4.21 -20.41 17.32
CA ASP A 747 2.88 -20.69 16.76
C ASP A 747 2.10 -19.38 16.54
N VAL A 748 1.17 -19.37 15.57
CA VAL A 748 0.36 -18.21 15.23
C VAL A 748 -0.74 -18.00 16.28
N VAL A 749 -0.87 -16.76 16.75
CA VAL A 749 -2.01 -16.33 17.56
C VAL A 749 -3.19 -16.05 16.61
N ARG A 750 -3.91 -17.10 16.19
CA ARG A 750 -4.96 -17.01 15.16
C ARG A 750 -5.98 -15.89 15.33
N ASP A 751 -6.40 -15.63 16.57
CA ASP A 751 -7.37 -14.56 16.89
C ASP A 751 -6.83 -13.14 16.59
N ARG A 752 -5.53 -13.01 16.26
CA ARG A 752 -4.87 -11.74 15.91
C ARG A 752 -4.45 -11.69 14.44
N VAL A 753 -4.70 -12.73 13.65
CA VAL A 753 -4.43 -12.70 12.21
C VAL A 753 -5.42 -11.74 11.56
N ALA A 754 -4.89 -10.79 10.82
CA ALA A 754 -5.68 -9.82 10.05
C ALA A 754 -5.17 -9.80 8.61
N ALA A 755 -6.08 -9.63 7.66
CA ALA A 755 -5.75 -9.53 6.25
C ALA A 755 -6.50 -8.36 5.59
N MET A 756 -5.88 -7.76 4.58
CA MET A 756 -6.48 -6.72 3.75
C MET A 756 -6.10 -6.92 2.29
N ASN A 757 -7.07 -6.77 1.39
CA ASN A 757 -6.85 -6.78 -0.04
C ASN A 757 -6.63 -5.34 -0.51
N HIS A 758 -5.53 -5.14 -1.23
CA HIS A 758 -5.11 -3.85 -1.75
C HIS A 758 -5.17 -3.87 -3.27
N LEU A 759 -5.84 -2.88 -3.85
CA LEU A 759 -5.81 -2.67 -5.29
C LEU A 759 -4.40 -2.25 -5.73
N VAL A 760 -3.91 -2.86 -6.80
CA VAL A 760 -2.66 -2.46 -7.45
C VAL A 760 -3.00 -1.34 -8.43
N THR A 761 -3.20 -0.13 -7.93
CA THR A 761 -3.66 1.00 -8.74
C THR A 761 -2.59 1.45 -9.73
N ARG A 762 -3.01 1.92 -10.90
CA ARG A 762 -2.10 2.50 -11.90
C ARG A 762 -1.81 3.98 -11.64
N THR A 763 -1.73 4.35 -10.37
CA THR A 763 -1.46 5.71 -9.89
C THR A 763 -0.08 5.70 -9.23
N GLY A 764 0.76 6.68 -9.54
CA GLY A 764 2.12 6.77 -9.01
C GLY A 764 3.19 6.27 -9.99
N ALA A 765 4.42 6.17 -9.49
CA ALA A 765 5.58 5.81 -10.29
C ALA A 765 5.63 4.30 -10.58
N LYS A 766 6.01 3.95 -11.82
CA LYS A 766 6.35 2.59 -12.22
C LYS A 766 7.68 2.16 -11.59
N ASP A 767 7.77 0.92 -11.15
CA ASP A 767 9.04 0.35 -10.71
C ASP A 767 10.05 0.25 -11.85
N ALA A 768 11.25 0.80 -11.65
CA ALA A 768 12.26 0.92 -12.69
C ALA A 768 12.88 -0.43 -13.09
N ASP A 769 13.07 -1.35 -12.14
CA ASP A 769 13.63 -2.68 -12.43
C ASP A 769 12.66 -3.48 -13.28
N GLN A 770 11.35 -3.38 -12.99
CA GLN A 770 10.32 -3.99 -13.83
C GLN A 770 10.24 -3.34 -15.23
N SER A 771 10.37 -2.02 -15.32
CA SER A 771 10.45 -1.34 -16.62
C SER A 771 11.62 -1.85 -17.48
N GLU A 772 12.77 -2.16 -16.86
CA GLU A 772 13.93 -2.72 -17.55
C GLU A 772 13.67 -4.15 -18.07
N VAL A 773 13.04 -5.01 -17.27
CA VAL A 773 12.64 -6.37 -17.70
C VAL A 773 11.70 -6.29 -18.90
N ILE A 774 10.63 -5.50 -18.81
CA ILE A 774 9.67 -5.32 -19.90
C ILE A 774 10.37 -4.79 -21.17
N ALA A 775 11.23 -3.78 -21.03
CA ALA A 775 11.92 -3.18 -22.18
C ALA A 775 12.85 -4.19 -22.88
N LYS A 776 13.59 -5.00 -22.11
CA LYS A 776 14.46 -6.07 -22.63
C LYS A 776 13.67 -7.06 -23.49
N TRP A 777 12.59 -7.62 -22.95
CA TRP A 777 11.82 -8.65 -23.64
C TRP A 777 10.99 -8.10 -24.81
N LYS A 778 10.49 -6.86 -24.70
CA LYS A 778 9.84 -6.17 -25.84
C LYS A 778 10.79 -5.96 -27.02
N ALA A 779 12.04 -5.63 -26.75
CA ALA A 779 13.03 -5.46 -27.83
C ALA A 779 13.27 -6.77 -28.59
N LEU A 780 13.25 -7.90 -27.89
CA LEU A 780 13.40 -9.24 -28.49
C LEU A 780 12.15 -9.66 -29.26
N SER A 781 10.95 -9.37 -28.75
CA SER A 781 9.69 -9.80 -29.37
C SER A 781 9.24 -8.92 -30.54
N ALA A 782 9.67 -7.66 -30.59
CA ALA A 782 9.20 -6.65 -31.55
C ALA A 782 9.16 -7.11 -33.03
N PRO A 783 10.15 -7.85 -33.58
CA PRO A 783 10.09 -8.32 -34.96
C PRO A 783 8.91 -9.23 -35.27
N LEU A 784 8.51 -10.09 -34.32
CA LEU A 784 7.36 -10.97 -34.46
C LEU A 784 6.08 -10.24 -34.07
N ALA A 785 6.11 -9.51 -32.95
CA ALA A 785 4.98 -8.77 -32.39
C ALA A 785 4.31 -7.88 -33.43
N ASN A 786 5.11 -7.07 -34.13
CA ASN A 786 4.64 -6.03 -35.04
C ASN A 786 4.30 -6.54 -36.45
N ARG A 787 4.36 -7.85 -36.69
CA ARG A 787 4.00 -8.41 -38.00
C ARG A 787 2.49 -8.33 -38.18
N VAL A 788 2.03 -7.56 -39.17
CA VAL A 788 0.62 -7.52 -39.55
C VAL A 788 0.18 -8.88 -40.10
N VAL A 789 -0.89 -9.43 -39.54
CA VAL A 789 -1.49 -10.73 -39.88
C VAL A 789 -2.91 -10.60 -40.44
N GLY A 790 -3.41 -9.39 -40.66
CA GLY A 790 -4.72 -9.16 -41.27
C GLY A 790 -5.25 -7.78 -40.95
N SER A 791 -6.55 -7.58 -41.19
CA SER A 791 -7.28 -6.38 -40.77
C SER A 791 -8.75 -6.69 -40.47
N VAL A 792 -9.42 -5.86 -39.67
CA VAL A 792 -10.86 -5.91 -39.38
C VAL A 792 -11.61 -4.72 -40.00
N THR A 793 -12.91 -4.89 -40.30
CA THR A 793 -13.78 -3.81 -40.78
C THR A 793 -14.50 -3.03 -39.66
N ALA A 794 -14.54 -3.58 -38.45
CA ALA A 794 -15.12 -3.01 -37.23
C ALA A 794 -14.60 -3.78 -36.00
N ASP A 795 -14.89 -3.33 -34.78
CA ASP A 795 -14.54 -4.04 -33.55
C ASP A 795 -15.17 -5.45 -33.54
N ILE A 796 -14.38 -6.46 -33.17
CA ILE A 796 -14.81 -7.84 -32.95
C ILE A 796 -14.52 -8.16 -31.47
N THR A 797 -15.58 -8.26 -30.67
CA THR A 797 -15.48 -8.26 -29.21
C THR A 797 -16.01 -9.54 -28.57
N ARG A 798 -15.56 -9.82 -27.35
CA ARG A 798 -16.07 -10.88 -26.48
C ARG A 798 -17.38 -10.45 -25.81
N SER A 799 -18.15 -11.44 -25.37
CA SER A 799 -19.29 -11.23 -24.44
C SER A 799 -18.80 -10.67 -23.11
N GLU A 800 -19.62 -9.84 -22.46
CA GLU A 800 -19.30 -9.23 -21.14
C GLU A 800 -19.19 -10.27 -20.03
N THR A 801 -20.06 -11.28 -20.06
CA THR A 801 -20.32 -12.17 -18.92
C THR A 801 -20.09 -13.65 -19.25
N ARG A 802 -19.57 -13.95 -20.45
CA ARG A 802 -19.36 -15.32 -21.01
C ARG A 802 -20.64 -16.15 -21.16
N ASP A 803 -21.79 -15.62 -20.78
CA ASP A 803 -23.10 -16.27 -20.82
C ASP A 803 -23.93 -15.85 -22.03
N ALA A 804 -23.30 -15.22 -23.02
CA ALA A 804 -23.94 -14.80 -24.27
C ALA A 804 -23.00 -15.08 -25.44
N GLU A 805 -23.58 -15.28 -26.62
CA GLU A 805 -22.84 -15.41 -27.88
C GLU A 805 -21.97 -14.15 -28.12
N SER A 806 -20.80 -14.32 -28.73
CA SER A 806 -19.91 -13.21 -29.05
C SER A 806 -19.30 -13.34 -30.43
N ASP A 807 -19.16 -12.19 -31.11
CA ASP A 807 -18.52 -12.09 -32.41
C ASP A 807 -17.13 -12.75 -32.41
N LEU A 808 -16.35 -12.55 -31.33
CA LEU A 808 -15.00 -13.04 -31.29
C LEU A 808 -14.89 -14.55 -31.06
N ALA A 809 -15.73 -15.14 -30.21
CA ALA A 809 -15.75 -16.60 -30.05
C ALA A 809 -16.20 -17.29 -31.36
N ASN A 810 -17.14 -16.68 -32.09
CA ASN A 810 -17.54 -17.13 -33.42
C ASN A 810 -16.42 -17.00 -34.45
N LEU A 811 -15.64 -15.90 -34.42
CA LEU A 811 -14.49 -15.72 -35.30
C LEU A 811 -13.43 -16.81 -35.08
N VAL A 812 -13.11 -17.09 -33.82
CA VAL A 812 -12.15 -18.14 -33.47
C VAL A 812 -12.66 -19.51 -33.92
N ALA A 813 -13.94 -19.82 -33.71
CA ALA A 813 -14.54 -21.05 -34.23
C ALA A 813 -14.48 -21.12 -35.77
N ASP A 814 -14.68 -20.01 -36.48
CA ASP A 814 -14.52 -19.94 -37.94
C ASP A 814 -13.08 -20.25 -38.37
N ALA A 815 -12.09 -19.69 -37.67
CA ALA A 815 -10.68 -19.95 -37.92
C ALA A 815 -10.29 -21.41 -37.68
N GLN A 816 -10.76 -22.00 -36.57
CA GLN A 816 -10.53 -23.40 -36.25
C GLN A 816 -11.17 -24.34 -37.28
N LEU A 817 -12.40 -24.05 -37.73
CA LEU A 817 -13.06 -24.81 -38.79
C LEU A 817 -12.26 -24.70 -40.10
N ALA A 818 -11.83 -23.48 -40.48
CA ALA A 818 -11.06 -23.27 -41.70
C ALA A 818 -9.75 -24.10 -41.70
N ALA A 819 -9.00 -24.08 -40.60
CA ALA A 819 -7.73 -24.80 -40.45
C ALA A 819 -7.88 -26.33 -40.51
N THR A 820 -9.03 -26.86 -40.09
CA THR A 820 -9.24 -28.31 -39.92
C THR A 820 -10.21 -28.95 -40.93
N SER A 821 -10.88 -28.15 -41.76
CA SER A 821 -11.90 -28.61 -42.72
C SER A 821 -11.36 -29.49 -43.86
N ALA A 822 -10.09 -29.31 -44.25
CA ALA A 822 -9.47 -30.14 -45.27
C ALA A 822 -9.36 -31.59 -44.79
N THR A 823 -9.62 -32.57 -45.66
CA THR A 823 -9.66 -34.00 -45.28
C THR A 823 -8.32 -34.49 -44.71
N ASP A 824 -7.19 -33.94 -45.17
CA ASP A 824 -5.85 -34.22 -44.66
C ASP A 824 -5.49 -33.47 -43.37
N LYS A 825 -6.38 -32.58 -42.89
CA LYS A 825 -6.24 -31.77 -41.67
C LYS A 825 -7.27 -32.10 -40.59
N GLY A 826 -8.08 -33.14 -40.80
CA GLY A 826 -9.07 -33.62 -39.84
C GLY A 826 -10.48 -33.72 -40.40
N GLY A 827 -10.81 -32.99 -41.47
CA GLY A 827 -12.10 -33.04 -42.16
C GLY A 827 -13.26 -32.42 -41.37
N ALA A 828 -13.00 -31.42 -40.54
CA ALA A 828 -14.01 -30.81 -39.67
C ALA A 828 -15.17 -30.16 -40.46
N GLN A 829 -16.37 -30.34 -39.92
CA GLN A 829 -17.62 -29.77 -40.43
C GLN A 829 -18.18 -28.69 -39.49
N ILE A 830 -17.84 -28.79 -38.20
CA ILE A 830 -18.25 -27.90 -37.12
C ILE A 830 -16.99 -27.56 -36.32
N ALA A 831 -16.89 -26.35 -35.79
CA ALA A 831 -15.98 -26.03 -34.70
C ALA A 831 -16.71 -25.34 -33.55
N LEU A 832 -16.26 -25.62 -32.33
CA LEU A 832 -16.82 -25.07 -31.10
C LEU A 832 -15.69 -24.45 -30.26
N MET A 833 -15.92 -23.25 -29.74
CA MET A 833 -14.95 -22.51 -28.95
C MET A 833 -15.55 -22.08 -27.61
N ASN A 834 -14.88 -22.39 -26.51
CA ASN A 834 -15.33 -21.93 -25.20
C ASN A 834 -15.02 -20.44 -25.00
N PRO A 835 -15.92 -19.66 -24.39
CA PRO A 835 -15.73 -18.22 -24.22
C PRO A 835 -14.54 -17.89 -23.31
N GLY A 836 -14.16 -18.79 -22.40
CA GLY A 836 -12.99 -18.65 -21.52
C GLY A 836 -11.64 -18.76 -22.24
N GLY A 837 -11.61 -19.41 -23.42
CA GLY A 837 -10.43 -19.55 -24.26
C GLY A 837 -10.14 -18.35 -25.16
N VAL A 838 -11.00 -17.31 -25.13
CA VAL A 838 -10.84 -16.06 -25.90
C VAL A 838 -10.54 -14.90 -24.95
N ARG A 839 -9.37 -14.25 -25.09
CA ARG A 839 -8.77 -13.46 -23.99
C ARG A 839 -8.62 -11.96 -24.24
N ALA A 840 -8.64 -11.50 -25.48
CA ALA A 840 -8.59 -10.07 -25.82
C ALA A 840 -9.56 -9.76 -26.95
N ASP A 841 -10.02 -8.50 -27.07
CA ASP A 841 -10.85 -8.04 -28.18
C ASP A 841 -9.97 -7.60 -29.36
N LEU A 842 -10.51 -7.63 -30.59
CA LEU A 842 -9.88 -7.01 -31.76
C LEU A 842 -10.59 -5.69 -32.07
N VAL A 843 -9.89 -4.57 -31.88
CA VAL A 843 -10.47 -3.22 -31.99
C VAL A 843 -10.02 -2.53 -33.28
N TYR A 844 -10.94 -1.81 -33.92
CA TYR A 844 -10.70 -1.12 -35.18
C TYR A 844 -9.90 0.18 -35.01
N ALA A 845 -10.16 0.93 -33.94
CA ALA A 845 -9.41 2.15 -33.65
C ALA A 845 -7.97 1.78 -33.27
N THR A 846 -6.99 2.32 -34.02
CA THR A 846 -5.51 2.23 -33.88
C THR A 846 -4.99 1.44 -32.67
N SER A 847 -4.17 0.44 -32.97
CA SER A 847 -3.56 -0.49 -32.02
C SER A 847 -2.36 0.07 -31.24
N THR A 848 -2.07 -0.63 -30.15
CA THR A 848 -0.87 -0.56 -29.30
C THR A 848 0.49 -0.60 -30.01
N GLY A 849 0.59 -1.10 -31.25
CA GLY A 849 1.85 -1.26 -32.00
C GLY A 849 2.20 -0.13 -32.99
N GLY A 850 1.29 0.83 -33.21
CA GLY A 850 1.47 1.94 -34.16
C GLY A 850 1.10 1.66 -35.63
N GLU A 851 0.42 0.55 -35.89
CA GLU A 851 -0.17 0.17 -37.18
C GLU A 851 -1.40 1.01 -37.56
N ALA A 852 -1.85 0.89 -38.82
CA ALA A 852 -2.99 1.66 -39.31
C ALA A 852 -4.31 1.16 -38.68
N PRO A 853 -5.35 2.03 -38.54
CA PRO A 853 -6.65 1.61 -38.04
C PRO A 853 -7.20 0.40 -38.80
N GLY A 854 -7.64 -0.60 -38.03
CA GLY A 854 -8.15 -1.87 -38.53
C GLY A 854 -7.07 -2.90 -38.85
N GLU A 855 -5.77 -2.59 -38.95
CA GLU A 855 -4.74 -3.63 -39.05
C GLU A 855 -4.64 -4.44 -37.76
N ILE A 856 -4.36 -5.73 -37.88
CA ILE A 856 -4.18 -6.67 -36.77
C ILE A 856 -2.73 -7.17 -36.81
N THR A 857 -2.02 -7.04 -35.70
CA THR A 857 -0.67 -7.59 -35.54
C THR A 857 -0.67 -9.00 -34.96
N TYR A 858 0.44 -9.71 -35.08
CA TYR A 858 0.61 -11.03 -34.50
C TYR A 858 0.44 -11.00 -32.97
N ALA A 859 0.94 -9.95 -32.31
CA ALA A 859 0.76 -9.80 -30.86
C ALA A 859 -0.72 -9.67 -30.47
N GLU A 860 -1.53 -8.94 -31.24
CA GLU A 860 -2.97 -8.83 -31.00
C GLU A 860 -3.69 -10.15 -31.25
N ALA A 861 -3.37 -10.86 -32.34
CA ALA A 861 -3.92 -12.19 -32.60
C ALA A 861 -3.52 -13.19 -31.50
N PHE A 862 -2.29 -13.12 -31.00
CA PHE A 862 -1.84 -13.94 -29.87
C PHE A 862 -2.63 -13.61 -28.61
N ALA A 863 -2.86 -12.34 -28.31
CA ALA A 863 -3.64 -11.91 -27.15
C ALA A 863 -5.09 -12.44 -27.18
N VAL A 864 -5.65 -12.76 -28.35
CA VAL A 864 -6.96 -13.41 -28.47
C VAL A 864 -6.92 -14.86 -27.95
N GLN A 865 -5.87 -15.63 -28.24
CA GLN A 865 -5.73 -17.06 -27.90
C GLN A 865 -4.35 -17.41 -27.29
N PRO A 866 -3.99 -16.87 -26.11
CA PRO A 866 -2.62 -16.90 -25.57
C PRO A 866 -2.13 -18.27 -25.06
N PHE A 867 -2.91 -19.33 -25.26
CA PHE A 867 -2.64 -20.64 -24.66
C PHE A 867 -1.66 -21.50 -25.48
N ALA A 868 -1.26 -21.05 -26.68
CA ALA A 868 -0.48 -21.85 -27.63
C ALA A 868 -1.03 -23.29 -27.75
N GLY A 869 -2.36 -23.39 -27.77
CA GLY A 869 -3.07 -24.64 -27.64
C GLY A 869 -3.04 -25.42 -28.95
N SER A 870 -3.10 -26.75 -28.87
CA SER A 870 -3.34 -27.56 -30.06
C SER A 870 -4.84 -27.65 -30.36
N LEU A 871 -5.19 -27.60 -31.64
CA LEU A 871 -6.50 -28.00 -32.15
C LEU A 871 -6.56 -29.52 -32.32
N VAL A 872 -7.73 -30.08 -32.15
CA VAL A 872 -8.04 -31.46 -32.54
C VAL A 872 -9.39 -31.51 -33.23
N THR A 873 -9.60 -32.58 -33.99
CA THR A 873 -10.92 -32.95 -34.52
C THR A 873 -11.32 -34.30 -33.98
N VAL A 874 -12.60 -34.44 -33.62
CA VAL A 874 -13.19 -35.67 -33.07
C VAL A 874 -14.50 -36.00 -33.78
N ASP A 875 -14.81 -37.29 -33.87
CA ASP A 875 -16.10 -37.78 -34.34
C ASP A 875 -17.11 -37.74 -33.18
N LEU A 876 -18.22 -37.02 -33.36
CA LEU A 876 -19.32 -36.92 -32.42
C LEU A 876 -20.66 -37.16 -33.12
N THR A 877 -21.59 -37.85 -32.48
CA THR A 877 -22.96 -37.97 -32.99
C THR A 877 -23.74 -36.67 -32.82
N GLY A 878 -24.80 -36.46 -33.60
CA GLY A 878 -25.70 -35.32 -33.41
C GLY A 878 -26.25 -35.22 -31.99
N ALA A 879 -26.52 -36.36 -31.34
CA ALA A 879 -26.94 -36.42 -29.94
C ALA A 879 -25.82 -36.01 -28.96
N GLN A 880 -24.56 -36.36 -29.24
CA GLN A 880 -23.44 -35.88 -28.42
C GLN A 880 -23.20 -34.38 -28.57
N ILE A 881 -23.38 -33.84 -29.78
CA ILE A 881 -23.28 -32.40 -30.02
C ILE A 881 -24.37 -31.65 -29.27
N GLU A 882 -25.62 -32.12 -29.32
CA GLU A 882 -26.72 -31.55 -28.54
C GLU A 882 -26.40 -31.56 -27.04
N LYS A 883 -25.89 -32.68 -26.52
CA LYS A 883 -25.51 -32.78 -25.12
C LYS A 883 -24.36 -31.84 -24.73
N ILE A 884 -23.38 -31.62 -25.61
CA ILE A 884 -22.32 -30.61 -25.39
C ILE A 884 -22.93 -29.22 -25.29
N LEU A 885 -23.94 -28.91 -26.12
CA LEU A 885 -24.64 -27.63 -26.03
C LEU A 885 -25.46 -27.52 -24.73
N GLU A 886 -26.01 -28.61 -24.20
CA GLU A 886 -26.63 -28.63 -22.86
C GLU A 886 -25.62 -28.39 -21.74
N GLU A 887 -24.41 -28.94 -21.87
CA GLU A 887 -23.33 -28.80 -20.88
C GLU A 887 -22.86 -27.34 -20.70
N GLN A 888 -23.27 -26.40 -21.58
CA GLN A 888 -23.04 -24.95 -21.40
C GLN A 888 -23.63 -24.44 -20.08
N PHE A 889 -24.67 -25.10 -19.58
CA PHE A 889 -25.43 -24.71 -18.39
C PHE A 889 -25.06 -25.57 -17.17
N ASN A 890 -24.47 -24.93 -16.16
CA ASN A 890 -24.03 -25.59 -14.93
C ASN A 890 -24.79 -25.07 -13.69
N ASP A 891 -25.62 -25.92 -13.10
CA ASP A 891 -26.33 -25.62 -11.85
C ASP A 891 -25.63 -26.21 -10.60
N SER A 892 -24.47 -26.88 -10.75
CA SER A 892 -23.75 -27.53 -9.64
C SER A 892 -22.91 -26.60 -8.76
N GLY A 893 -22.66 -25.36 -9.22
CA GLY A 893 -21.85 -24.37 -8.50
C GLY A 893 -20.33 -24.61 -8.52
N THR A 894 -19.86 -25.63 -9.24
CA THR A 894 -18.43 -25.96 -9.38
C THR A 894 -17.68 -25.06 -10.36
N ARG A 895 -18.40 -24.35 -11.25
CA ARG A 895 -17.86 -23.33 -12.15
C ARG A 895 -18.92 -22.27 -12.46
N ALA A 896 -18.56 -21.31 -13.32
CA ALA A 896 -19.50 -20.31 -13.83
C ALA A 896 -20.82 -20.96 -14.33
N PRO A 897 -22.00 -20.41 -13.96
CA PRO A 897 -23.29 -21.04 -14.23
C PRO A 897 -23.62 -21.24 -15.72
N THR A 898 -23.10 -20.37 -16.58
CA THR A 898 -23.34 -20.44 -18.03
C THR A 898 -22.07 -20.09 -18.78
N LEU A 899 -21.70 -20.91 -19.76
CA LEU A 899 -20.61 -20.67 -20.71
C LEU A 899 -21.14 -20.87 -22.13
N VAL A 900 -21.58 -19.80 -22.79
CA VAL A 900 -22.10 -19.88 -24.15
C VAL A 900 -20.94 -20.05 -25.13
N LEU A 901 -20.91 -21.17 -25.84
CA LEU A 901 -19.92 -21.54 -26.83
C LEU A 901 -20.04 -20.64 -28.06
N GLY A 902 -18.88 -20.20 -28.58
CA GLY A 902 -18.76 -19.74 -29.95
C GLY A 902 -18.95 -20.91 -30.91
N VAL A 903 -19.72 -20.70 -31.96
CA VAL A 903 -20.04 -21.73 -32.96
C VAL A 903 -19.54 -21.31 -34.33
N SER A 904 -18.95 -22.24 -35.07
CA SER A 904 -18.46 -21.98 -36.43
C SER A 904 -19.58 -21.69 -37.42
N LYS A 905 -19.25 -20.98 -38.49
CA LYS A 905 -20.15 -20.60 -39.56
C LYS A 905 -20.86 -21.82 -40.11
N GLY A 906 -22.19 -21.72 -40.18
CA GLY A 906 -23.06 -22.79 -40.65
C GLY A 906 -23.73 -23.56 -39.51
N LEU A 907 -23.20 -23.54 -38.27
CA LEU A 907 -23.90 -24.08 -37.12
C LEU A 907 -24.79 -23.00 -36.49
N THR A 908 -26.06 -23.33 -36.24
CA THR A 908 -26.97 -22.48 -35.46
C THR A 908 -27.76 -23.32 -34.45
N TYR A 909 -28.14 -22.76 -33.31
CA TYR A 909 -29.07 -23.41 -32.37
C TYR A 909 -29.86 -22.40 -31.55
N SER A 910 -30.86 -22.88 -30.82
CA SER A 910 -31.69 -22.07 -29.92
C SER A 910 -31.83 -22.74 -28.56
N TYR A 911 -31.95 -21.94 -27.51
CA TYR A 911 -32.05 -22.43 -26.13
C TYR A 911 -32.98 -21.58 -25.27
N SER A 912 -33.53 -22.12 -24.16
CA SER A 912 -34.28 -21.37 -23.14
C SER A 912 -33.66 -21.56 -21.76
N ARG A 913 -33.22 -20.47 -21.11
CA ARG A 913 -32.62 -20.52 -19.76
C ARG A 913 -33.59 -21.02 -18.69
N GLY A 914 -34.90 -20.83 -18.91
CA GLY A 914 -35.94 -21.30 -18.01
C GLY A 914 -36.19 -22.81 -18.09
N GLY A 915 -35.59 -23.51 -19.06
CA GLY A 915 -35.72 -24.94 -19.24
C GLY A 915 -35.04 -25.77 -18.13
N PRO A 916 -35.51 -27.01 -17.88
CA PRO A 916 -34.83 -27.95 -16.99
C PRO A 916 -33.39 -28.21 -17.44
N VAL A 917 -32.48 -28.49 -16.49
CA VAL A 917 -31.10 -28.90 -16.83
C VAL A 917 -31.11 -30.13 -17.72
N GLY A 918 -30.41 -30.06 -18.86
CA GLY A 918 -30.39 -31.11 -19.87
C GLY A 918 -31.59 -31.11 -20.83
N ASP A 919 -32.41 -30.04 -20.80
CA ASP A 919 -33.54 -29.79 -21.70
C ASP A 919 -33.69 -28.27 -21.94
N ARG A 920 -32.56 -27.55 -22.06
CA ARG A 920 -32.51 -26.12 -22.36
C ARG A 920 -32.30 -25.84 -23.84
N ILE A 921 -31.70 -26.77 -24.60
CA ILE A 921 -31.49 -26.72 -26.04
C ILE A 921 -32.69 -27.35 -26.74
N ASP A 922 -33.19 -26.73 -27.82
CA ASP A 922 -34.15 -27.39 -28.70
C ASP A 922 -33.39 -28.22 -29.76
N PRO A 923 -33.42 -29.57 -29.75
CA PRO A 923 -32.68 -30.37 -30.73
C PRO A 923 -33.10 -30.10 -32.18
N ALA A 924 -34.36 -29.69 -32.43
CA ALA A 924 -34.83 -29.34 -33.76
C ALA A 924 -34.26 -28.00 -34.27
N SER A 925 -33.77 -27.16 -33.35
CA SER A 925 -33.15 -25.87 -33.67
C SER A 925 -31.68 -26.01 -34.09
N ILE A 926 -31.02 -27.12 -33.73
CA ILE A 926 -29.59 -27.33 -34.03
C ILE A 926 -29.44 -27.66 -35.51
N LYS A 927 -28.89 -26.72 -36.28
CA LYS A 927 -28.79 -26.81 -37.74
C LYS A 927 -27.37 -26.61 -38.21
N LEU A 928 -26.92 -27.47 -39.13
CA LEU A 928 -25.67 -27.31 -39.87
C LEU A 928 -26.02 -26.96 -41.33
N ASN A 929 -25.58 -25.79 -41.80
CA ASN A 929 -25.88 -25.23 -43.12
C ASN A 929 -27.39 -25.17 -43.43
N GLY A 930 -28.21 -24.93 -42.41
CA GLY A 930 -29.66 -24.83 -42.51
C GLY A 930 -30.42 -26.16 -42.39
N GLU A 931 -29.71 -27.30 -42.34
CA GLU A 931 -30.31 -28.62 -42.14
C GLU A 931 -30.21 -29.05 -40.67
N THR A 932 -31.31 -29.51 -40.09
CA THR A 932 -31.32 -30.00 -38.70
C THR A 932 -30.39 -31.21 -38.55
N LEU A 933 -29.57 -31.21 -37.50
CA LEU A 933 -28.68 -32.33 -37.18
C LEU A 933 -29.49 -33.61 -36.91
N ASN A 934 -29.06 -34.72 -37.50
CA ASN A 934 -29.62 -36.03 -37.18
C ASN A 934 -28.91 -36.58 -35.94
N PRO A 935 -29.63 -36.96 -34.87
CA PRO A 935 -29.02 -37.41 -33.62
C PRO A 935 -28.10 -38.63 -33.78
N ASP A 936 -28.37 -39.51 -34.75
CA ASP A 936 -27.63 -40.75 -34.97
C ASP A 936 -26.48 -40.60 -35.97
N THR A 937 -26.40 -39.48 -36.70
CA THR A 937 -25.33 -39.22 -37.67
C THR A 937 -24.08 -38.75 -36.95
N THR A 938 -22.91 -39.25 -37.37
CA THR A 938 -21.61 -38.77 -36.92
C THR A 938 -21.18 -37.55 -37.73
N TYR A 939 -20.69 -36.53 -37.02
CA TYR A 939 -20.13 -35.31 -37.56
C TYR A 939 -18.70 -35.13 -37.04
N ARG A 940 -17.84 -34.57 -37.88
CA ARG A 940 -16.48 -34.22 -37.48
C ARG A 940 -16.46 -32.83 -36.87
N VAL A 941 -16.05 -32.73 -35.61
CA VAL A 941 -16.07 -31.49 -34.84
C VAL A 941 -14.65 -31.11 -34.43
N ALA A 942 -14.25 -29.87 -34.73
CA ALA A 942 -13.02 -29.26 -34.26
C ALA A 942 -13.24 -28.56 -32.91
N ALA A 943 -12.24 -28.66 -32.04
CA ALA A 943 -12.18 -27.91 -30.79
C ALA A 943 -10.71 -27.74 -30.39
N ASN A 944 -10.44 -26.83 -29.45
CA ASN A 944 -9.17 -26.85 -28.75
C ASN A 944 -9.03 -28.14 -27.92
N THR A 945 -7.79 -28.54 -27.65
CA THR A 945 -7.48 -29.75 -26.86
C THR A 945 -8.08 -29.75 -25.46
N PHE A 946 -8.25 -28.57 -24.84
CA PHE A 946 -8.91 -28.40 -23.55
C PHE A 946 -10.38 -28.87 -23.59
N LEU A 947 -11.18 -28.34 -24.51
CA LEU A 947 -12.56 -28.77 -24.72
C LEU A 947 -12.64 -30.25 -25.09
N ALA A 948 -11.77 -30.70 -26.01
CA ALA A 948 -11.75 -32.09 -26.44
C ALA A 948 -11.45 -33.08 -25.30
N ALA A 949 -10.73 -32.65 -24.27
CA ALA A 949 -10.46 -33.42 -23.06
C ALA A 949 -11.60 -33.37 -22.03
N GLY A 950 -12.67 -32.61 -22.28
CA GLY A 950 -13.79 -32.40 -21.36
C GLY A 950 -13.65 -31.19 -20.44
N GLY A 951 -12.71 -30.28 -20.74
CA GLY A 951 -12.53 -29.02 -20.02
C GLY A 951 -13.79 -28.17 -19.98
N ASP A 952 -13.86 -27.23 -19.03
CA ASP A 952 -15.07 -26.43 -18.72
C ASP A 952 -16.31 -27.30 -18.43
N GLY A 953 -16.12 -28.56 -18.02
CA GLY A 953 -17.22 -29.49 -17.74
C GLY A 953 -17.97 -29.97 -18.99
N PHE A 954 -17.43 -29.75 -20.19
CA PHE A 954 -17.97 -30.29 -21.43
C PHE A 954 -17.58 -31.77 -21.62
N THR A 955 -17.87 -32.59 -20.61
CA THR A 955 -17.38 -33.97 -20.49
C THR A 955 -17.77 -34.88 -21.66
N THR A 956 -18.81 -34.52 -22.41
CA THR A 956 -19.24 -35.28 -23.57
C THR A 956 -18.23 -35.19 -24.72
N PHE A 957 -17.43 -34.13 -24.82
CA PHE A 957 -16.33 -34.05 -25.81
C PHE A 957 -15.30 -35.18 -25.65
N ALA A 958 -14.97 -35.57 -24.41
CA ALA A 958 -14.00 -36.63 -24.12
C ALA A 958 -14.45 -38.02 -24.59
N GLN A 959 -15.73 -38.15 -24.98
CA GLN A 959 -16.29 -39.37 -25.57
C GLN A 959 -16.13 -39.42 -27.09
N GLY A 960 -15.61 -38.35 -27.71
CA GLY A 960 -15.37 -38.27 -29.14
C GLY A 960 -14.37 -39.31 -29.61
N GLU A 961 -14.66 -39.92 -30.76
CA GLU A 961 -13.82 -40.96 -31.35
C GLU A 961 -12.91 -40.40 -32.44
N ASN A 962 -11.95 -41.20 -32.91
CA ASN A 962 -11.07 -40.89 -34.05
C ASN A 962 -10.39 -39.51 -33.97
N THR A 963 -9.84 -39.16 -32.81
CA THR A 963 -9.13 -37.90 -32.59
C THR A 963 -7.97 -37.72 -33.58
N VAL A 964 -7.97 -36.61 -34.32
CA VAL A 964 -6.89 -36.22 -35.23
C VAL A 964 -6.38 -34.84 -34.84
N GLY A 965 -5.06 -34.66 -34.78
CA GLY A 965 -4.44 -33.35 -34.51
C GLY A 965 -4.74 -32.33 -35.60
N GLY A 966 -5.15 -31.13 -35.20
CA GLY A 966 -5.60 -30.01 -36.04
C GLY A 966 -4.58 -28.89 -36.21
N GLY A 967 -3.38 -28.99 -35.61
CA GLY A 967 -2.34 -27.97 -35.65
C GLY A 967 -2.42 -26.98 -34.48
N ASP A 968 -1.64 -25.91 -34.56
CA ASP A 968 -1.54 -24.83 -33.56
C ASP A 968 -2.71 -23.84 -33.71
N ASP A 969 -3.31 -23.43 -32.60
CA ASP A 969 -4.50 -22.59 -32.59
C ASP A 969 -4.22 -21.12 -32.96
N ILE A 970 -3.08 -20.56 -32.55
CA ILE A 970 -2.60 -19.24 -32.98
C ILE A 970 -2.29 -19.23 -34.47
N ALA A 971 -1.65 -20.28 -35.00
CA ALA A 971 -1.43 -20.44 -36.42
C ALA A 971 -2.76 -20.47 -37.17
N ALA A 972 -3.75 -21.23 -36.70
CA ALA A 972 -5.08 -21.27 -37.30
C ALA A 972 -5.75 -19.89 -37.34
N LEU A 973 -5.70 -19.12 -36.25
CA LEU A 973 -6.26 -17.78 -36.19
C LEU A 973 -5.51 -16.81 -37.12
N THR A 974 -4.18 -16.76 -37.03
CA THR A 974 -3.37 -15.80 -37.83
C THR A 974 -3.42 -16.10 -39.33
N GLU A 975 -3.44 -17.38 -39.73
CA GLU A 975 -3.67 -17.79 -41.12
C GLU A 975 -5.05 -17.39 -41.60
N TYR A 976 -6.10 -17.57 -40.78
CA TYR A 976 -7.46 -17.16 -41.12
C TYR A 976 -7.58 -15.64 -41.29
N LEU A 977 -7.03 -14.86 -40.35
CA LEU A 977 -6.99 -13.40 -40.42
C LEU A 977 -6.26 -12.91 -41.68
N THR A 978 -5.18 -13.60 -42.06
CA THR A 978 -4.41 -13.26 -43.27
C THR A 978 -5.21 -13.58 -44.53
N ALA A 979 -5.82 -14.76 -44.59
CA ALA A 979 -6.57 -15.23 -45.75
C ALA A 979 -7.90 -14.48 -45.97
N SER A 980 -8.47 -13.94 -44.89
CA SER A 980 -9.81 -13.33 -44.88
C SER A 980 -9.79 -11.81 -44.72
N SER A 981 -8.64 -11.16 -44.84
CA SER A 981 -8.49 -9.72 -44.65
C SER A 981 -9.17 -8.88 -45.77
N PRO A 982 -9.94 -7.82 -45.43
CA PRO A 982 -10.37 -7.44 -44.09
C PRO A 982 -11.52 -8.32 -43.58
N VAL A 983 -11.45 -8.71 -42.31
CA VAL A 983 -12.42 -9.56 -41.61
C VAL A 983 -13.57 -8.70 -41.07
N THR A 984 -14.81 -9.11 -41.34
CA THR A 984 -16.01 -8.49 -40.77
C THR A 984 -16.46 -9.23 -39.52
N PRO A 985 -16.99 -8.55 -38.47
CA PRO A 985 -17.58 -9.22 -37.31
C PRO A 985 -18.57 -10.32 -37.76
N PRO A 986 -18.42 -11.56 -37.27
CA PRO A 986 -19.23 -12.68 -37.74
C PRO A 986 -20.73 -12.57 -37.42
N GLY A 987 -21.12 -11.74 -36.47
CA GLY A 987 -22.47 -11.61 -35.93
C GLY A 987 -22.74 -12.54 -34.74
N THR A 988 -23.75 -12.17 -33.96
CA THR A 988 -24.32 -12.98 -32.85
C THR A 988 -25.74 -13.43 -33.16
N ASP A 989 -25.94 -13.94 -34.38
CA ASP A 989 -27.21 -14.48 -34.87
C ASP A 989 -27.17 -16.00 -35.08
N ARG A 990 -26.10 -16.67 -34.64
CA ARG A 990 -25.96 -18.13 -34.74
C ARG A 990 -26.61 -18.83 -33.54
N VAL A 991 -26.68 -18.16 -32.39
CA VAL A 991 -27.29 -18.68 -31.17
C VAL A 991 -28.47 -17.79 -30.76
N THR A 992 -29.65 -18.40 -30.57
CA THR A 992 -30.86 -17.66 -30.21
C THR A 992 -31.37 -18.07 -28.83
N GLU A 993 -31.43 -17.12 -27.88
CA GLU A 993 -32.13 -17.31 -26.61
C GLU A 993 -33.65 -17.13 -26.82
N LEU A 994 -34.40 -18.17 -26.51
CA LEU A 994 -35.86 -18.22 -26.50
C LEU A 994 -36.39 -17.76 -25.13
N PRO A 995 -37.64 -17.24 -25.07
CA PRO A 995 -38.26 -16.77 -23.83
C PRO A 995 -38.31 -17.77 -22.68
#